data_AF-A0A3P9NWD8-F1
#
_entry.id   AF-A0A3P9NWD8-F1
#
_cell.length_a   1.000
_cell.length_b   1.000
_cell.length_c   1.000
_cell.angle_alpha   90.00
_cell.angle_beta   90.00
_cell.angle_gamma   90.00
#
_symmetry.space_group_name_H-M   'P 1'
#
loop_
_entity.id
_entity.type
_entity.pdbx_description
1 polymer ?
#
loop_
_entity_poly.entity_id
_entity_poly.type
_entity_poly.pdbx_seq_one_letter_code
_entity_poly.pdbx_strand_id
1 'polypeptide(L)'
;PPRSNPPIWRRRVKSEYMRLRQLKRLKKVDEVKRLLYVCSLSPPFEFYLIWSFCVSRMCTVEFGFPGFNSQAVPMKPLSTVAGIPFMYSWSPLQHNFMVEDETFLHNIPYMGDEVLEQDEAFLEELIDNYDGVHGDREGGFISDEIFKELVDALSQYSDHDEEEEEDAGVTAAEISASLISLKLWHVFHILHRYKDLQEPPGPVKLPPLCTPNLDGPFAKSVQREQSLHSFHTLFCRRCFKYDCFLHPFHATPNVYKRKSKEIRMETEPCGEDCFLLQKGAKEFVDRNMLRSQRSRRRRRQQRPAGSSGSGPTGSAEEGKEGESDHETTSSSEGNSRCQTPTKPRPGEDEMEQQESCVVQWTGAEESLFRVLHGTYFNNFCSIARLIGTKNCKQVYEFAAKEVLIHRVPLVDGGISPQKKKRKHRQVAACYVTVLFNNSSNQVYNYQPCDHPDHPCDSSCPCVMTQNFCEKFCQCEHECQNRFPGCRCKTQCNTKQCPCYLAVRECDPDLCMTCGAADHWDSKVVSCTNCSIQRGLKKHLLLAPSDVAGWGTFIKEPVQKNEFISEYCGELISQDEADRRGRIYDKYMSSFLFNLNNDFVVDATRKGNKIRFANHSVNPNCYAKVVMVNGDHRIGIFAKRAILQGEELFFDYRYSQADALKYVGIEREVDMT
;
A
#
# COMPACT_ATOMS: atom_id res chain seq x y z
N PRO A 1 -22.24 -38.30 -6.50
CA PRO A 1 -21.67 -39.29 -5.56
C PRO A 1 -20.15 -39.12 -5.46
N PRO A 2 -19.52 -39.26 -4.28
CA PRO A 2 -18.06 -39.21 -4.16
C PRO A 2 -17.45 -40.43 -4.87
N ARG A 3 -16.67 -40.20 -5.93
CA ARG A 3 -16.10 -41.26 -6.77
C ARG A 3 -14.66 -41.66 -6.42
N SER A 4 -14.09 -41.13 -5.33
CA SER A 4 -12.87 -41.66 -4.72
C SER A 4 -12.99 -41.84 -3.21
N ASN A 5 -12.06 -42.62 -2.65
CA ASN A 5 -11.97 -42.89 -1.23
C ASN A 5 -10.68 -42.25 -0.67
N PRO A 6 -10.75 -41.13 0.09
CA PRO A 6 -9.58 -40.32 0.44
C PRO A 6 -8.36 -41.06 1.03
N PRO A 7 -8.50 -42.12 1.86
CA PRO A 7 -7.35 -42.89 2.36
C PRO A 7 -6.54 -43.60 1.27
N ILE A 8 -7.14 -43.91 0.10
CA ILE A 8 -6.45 -44.57 -1.01
C ILE A 8 -5.53 -43.58 -1.71
N TRP A 9 -6.03 -42.38 -2.04
CA TRP A 9 -5.20 -41.34 -2.65
C TRP A 9 -4.06 -40.89 -1.70
N ARG A 10 -4.29 -40.71 -0.40
CA ARG A 10 -3.19 -40.44 0.57
C ARG A 10 -2.07 -41.50 0.49
N ARG A 11 -2.41 -42.79 0.34
CA ARG A 11 -1.43 -43.88 0.19
C ARG A 11 -0.71 -43.83 -1.16
N ARG A 12 -1.42 -43.57 -2.27
CA ARG A 12 -0.83 -43.35 -3.61
C ARG A 12 0.22 -42.22 -3.55
N VAL A 13 -0.15 -41.04 -3.02
CA VAL A 13 0.74 -39.88 -2.86
C VAL A 13 1.97 -40.18 -1.99
N LYS A 14 1.78 -40.82 -0.83
CA LYS A 14 2.88 -41.14 0.11
C LYS A 14 3.87 -42.16 -0.49
N SER A 15 3.39 -43.12 -1.28
CA SER A 15 4.23 -44.06 -2.02
C SER A 15 5.06 -43.35 -3.10
N GLU A 16 4.42 -42.50 -3.90
CA GLU A 16 5.06 -41.87 -5.05
C GLU A 16 6.09 -40.79 -4.65
N TYR A 17 5.79 -40.00 -3.61
CA TYR A 17 6.76 -39.11 -2.98
C TYR A 17 8.03 -39.88 -2.52
N MET A 18 7.86 -41.06 -1.92
CA MET A 18 9.00 -41.88 -1.47
C MET A 18 9.81 -42.43 -2.65
N ARG A 19 9.17 -42.83 -3.75
CA ARG A 19 9.82 -43.27 -5.00
C ARG A 19 10.69 -42.15 -5.59
N LEU A 20 10.12 -40.97 -5.78
CA LEU A 20 10.82 -39.80 -6.34
C LEU A 20 11.96 -39.32 -5.43
N ARG A 21 11.74 -39.26 -4.12
CA ARG A 21 12.75 -38.88 -3.12
C ARG A 21 13.95 -39.83 -3.14
N GLN A 22 13.74 -41.15 -3.23
CA GLN A 22 14.83 -42.12 -3.35
C GLN A 22 15.60 -41.95 -4.67
N LEU A 23 14.89 -41.79 -5.79
CA LEU A 23 15.49 -41.59 -7.12
C LEU A 23 16.38 -40.34 -7.16
N LYS A 24 15.92 -39.20 -6.61
CA LYS A 24 16.72 -37.97 -6.51
C LYS A 24 17.88 -38.09 -5.52
N ARG A 25 17.70 -38.78 -4.39
CA ARG A 25 18.79 -39.03 -3.44
C ARG A 25 19.95 -39.77 -4.11
N LEU A 26 19.66 -40.81 -4.88
CA LEU A 26 20.69 -41.56 -5.63
C LEU A 26 21.41 -40.67 -6.64
N LYS A 27 20.68 -39.88 -7.44
CA LYS A 27 21.28 -38.94 -8.41
C LYS A 27 22.16 -37.87 -7.74
N LYS A 28 21.69 -37.22 -6.67
CA LYS A 28 22.45 -36.15 -5.99
C LYS A 28 23.65 -36.66 -5.18
N VAL A 29 23.72 -37.95 -4.81
CA VAL A 29 24.88 -38.50 -4.08
C VAL A 29 26.18 -38.39 -4.88
N ASP A 30 26.17 -38.64 -6.20
CA ASP A 30 27.39 -38.57 -7.02
C ASP A 30 27.79 -37.15 -7.45
N GLU A 31 26.88 -36.19 -7.28
CA GLU A 31 27.12 -34.75 -7.42
C GLU A 31 27.72 -34.18 -6.12
N VAL A 32 27.11 -34.48 -4.97
CA VAL A 32 27.58 -34.07 -3.64
C VAL A 32 28.96 -34.66 -3.31
N LYS A 33 29.27 -35.90 -3.73
CA LYS A 33 30.62 -36.47 -3.61
C LYS A 33 31.70 -35.60 -4.28
N ARG A 34 31.41 -35.01 -5.45
CA ARG A 34 32.36 -34.13 -6.16
C ARG A 34 32.55 -32.81 -5.42
N LEU A 35 31.47 -32.23 -4.94
CA LEU A 35 31.50 -30.98 -4.16
C LEU A 35 32.28 -31.14 -2.85
N LEU A 36 32.08 -32.24 -2.12
CA LEU A 36 32.81 -32.53 -0.89
C LEU A 36 34.33 -32.68 -1.11
N TYR A 37 34.75 -33.21 -2.27
CA TYR A 37 36.17 -33.35 -2.63
C TYR A 37 36.87 -31.98 -2.89
N VAL A 38 36.10 -30.91 -3.12
CA VAL A 38 36.62 -29.55 -3.33
C VAL A 38 36.71 -28.74 -2.02
N CYS A 39 35.97 -29.13 -0.98
CA CYS A 39 35.84 -28.35 0.26
C CYS A 39 36.84 -28.70 1.37
N SER A 40 37.78 -29.64 1.15
CA SER A 40 38.72 -30.09 2.18
C SER A 40 39.93 -29.15 2.34
N LEU A 41 39.87 -28.23 3.30
CA LEU A 41 40.98 -27.38 3.74
C LEU A 41 41.33 -27.59 5.22
N SER A 42 42.61 -27.37 5.54
CA SER A 42 43.25 -27.43 6.87
C SER A 42 44.55 -26.59 6.78
N PRO A 43 45.29 -26.24 7.87
CA PRO A 43 45.33 -26.87 9.19
C PRO A 43 45.19 -25.86 10.37
N PRO A 44 46.02 -25.75 11.44
CA PRO A 44 45.47 -25.54 12.80
C PRO A 44 45.87 -24.21 13.47
N PHE A 45 45.32 -23.97 14.67
CA PHE A 45 45.83 -22.98 15.63
C PHE A 45 46.45 -23.68 16.85
N GLU A 46 47.64 -23.26 17.26
CA GLU A 46 48.27 -23.67 18.52
C GLU A 46 47.72 -22.84 19.70
N PHE A 47 47.60 -23.48 20.87
CA PHE A 47 47.27 -22.81 22.14
C PHE A 47 48.41 -22.97 23.13
N TYR A 48 48.89 -21.85 23.68
CA TYR A 48 49.99 -21.81 24.64
C TYR A 48 49.46 -21.66 26.07
N LEU A 49 49.86 -22.57 26.97
CA LEU A 49 49.50 -22.55 28.39
C LEU A 49 50.37 -21.54 29.17
N ILE A 50 49.75 -20.50 29.71
CA ILE A 50 50.42 -19.49 30.54
C ILE A 50 50.15 -19.77 32.02
N TRP A 51 51.15 -20.24 32.75
CA TRP A 51 51.09 -20.38 34.22
C TRP A 51 51.23 -19.01 34.89
N SER A 52 50.25 -18.63 35.73
CA SER A 52 50.27 -17.40 36.52
C SER A 52 50.33 -17.73 38.02
N PHE A 53 51.31 -17.14 38.72
CA PHE A 53 51.77 -17.63 40.03
C PHE A 53 51.01 -17.09 41.26
N CYS A 54 49.85 -16.45 41.09
CA CYS A 54 49.07 -15.91 42.21
C CYS A 54 47.56 -15.85 41.88
N VAL A 55 46.83 -16.93 42.15
CA VAL A 55 45.36 -17.00 42.01
C VAL A 55 44.78 -17.89 43.10
N SER A 56 43.78 -17.40 43.83
CA SER A 56 43.26 -18.04 45.07
C SER A 56 42.23 -19.16 44.86
N ARG A 57 41.90 -19.50 43.61
CA ARG A 57 40.95 -20.58 43.25
C ARG A 57 41.54 -21.44 42.15
N MET A 58 41.38 -22.75 42.27
CA MET A 58 41.84 -23.75 41.30
C MET A 58 40.62 -24.45 40.68
N CYS A 59 40.69 -24.76 39.39
CA CYS A 59 39.79 -25.68 38.71
C CYS A 59 40.52 -27.02 38.59
N THR A 60 39.90 -28.09 39.09
CA THR A 60 40.40 -29.45 38.97
C THR A 60 39.64 -30.17 37.86
N VAL A 61 40.37 -30.78 36.93
CA VAL A 61 39.83 -31.66 35.88
C VAL A 61 40.27 -33.08 36.19
N GLU A 62 39.30 -33.97 36.39
CA GLU A 62 39.52 -35.40 36.63
C GLU A 62 39.35 -36.19 35.32
N PHE A 63 40.09 -37.28 35.17
CA PHE A 63 40.11 -38.06 33.94
C PHE A 63 39.52 -39.46 34.18
N GLY A 64 38.48 -39.82 33.42
CA GLY A 64 37.86 -41.15 33.47
C GLY A 64 38.71 -42.30 32.88
N PHE A 65 39.98 -42.05 32.55
CA PHE A 65 40.90 -43.03 31.98
C PHE A 65 41.89 -43.53 33.04
N PRO A 66 41.97 -44.86 33.30
CA PRO A 66 42.93 -45.40 34.26
C PRO A 66 44.37 -45.04 33.88
N GLY A 67 45.05 -44.28 34.75
CA GLY A 67 46.44 -43.85 34.56
C GLY A 67 46.66 -42.36 34.31
N PHE A 68 45.61 -41.55 34.14
CA PHE A 68 45.73 -40.09 34.11
C PHE A 68 45.43 -39.48 35.48
N ASN A 69 46.38 -38.72 36.02
CA ASN A 69 46.18 -37.95 37.25
C ASN A 69 45.30 -36.72 37.01
N SER A 70 44.43 -36.38 37.97
CA SER A 70 43.65 -35.14 37.94
C SER A 70 44.57 -33.91 37.86
N GLN A 71 44.23 -32.95 37.00
CA GLN A 71 45.03 -31.73 36.78
C GLN A 71 44.34 -30.53 37.43
N ALA A 72 45.10 -29.69 38.12
CA ALA A 72 44.61 -28.46 38.75
C ALA A 72 45.23 -27.21 38.08
N VAL A 73 44.39 -26.25 37.71
CA VAL A 73 44.79 -25.02 36.99
C VAL A 73 44.20 -23.78 37.68
N PRO A 74 44.95 -22.68 37.86
CA PRO A 74 44.45 -21.45 38.48
C PRO A 74 43.29 -20.81 37.69
N MET A 75 42.15 -20.59 38.35
CA MET A 75 40.96 -19.96 37.77
C MET A 75 41.12 -18.45 37.70
N LYS A 76 41.59 -17.92 36.57
CA LYS A 76 41.59 -16.46 36.35
C LYS A 76 40.14 -15.93 36.39
N PRO A 77 39.76 -15.08 37.36
CA PRO A 77 38.43 -14.50 37.39
C PRO A 77 38.27 -13.52 36.24
N LEU A 78 37.10 -13.54 35.59
CA LEU A 78 36.69 -12.50 34.66
C LEU A 78 36.19 -11.29 35.46
N SER A 79 36.57 -10.09 35.03
CA SER A 79 36.06 -8.83 35.60
C SER A 79 34.57 -8.68 35.32
N THR A 80 33.79 -8.28 36.32
CA THR A 80 32.36 -8.00 36.16
C THR A 80 32.11 -6.95 35.08
N VAL A 81 31.31 -7.31 34.07
CA VAL A 81 30.82 -6.40 33.03
C VAL A 81 29.35 -6.09 33.36
N ALA A 82 28.94 -4.82 33.24
CA ALA A 82 27.55 -4.44 33.43
C ALA A 82 26.67 -5.06 32.34
N GLY A 83 25.65 -5.82 32.73
CA GLY A 83 24.64 -6.33 31.82
C GLY A 83 23.75 -5.20 31.29
N ILE A 84 23.32 -5.30 30.03
CA ILE A 84 22.25 -4.47 29.48
C ILE A 84 20.90 -5.17 29.66
N PRO A 85 19.77 -4.44 29.80
CA PRO A 85 18.46 -5.08 29.85
C PRO A 85 18.15 -5.84 28.54
N PHE A 86 17.39 -6.92 28.65
CA PHE A 86 17.09 -7.79 27.51
C PHE A 86 16.28 -7.05 26.42
N MET A 87 16.55 -7.34 25.15
CA MET A 87 15.81 -6.81 24.00
C MET A 87 15.88 -7.77 22.80
N TYR A 88 14.72 -8.24 22.32
CA TYR A 88 14.61 -8.90 21.02
C TYR A 88 14.84 -7.90 19.87
N SER A 89 15.29 -8.39 18.71
CA SER A 89 15.43 -7.57 17.51
C SER A 89 14.07 -7.11 16.98
N TRP A 90 13.99 -5.87 16.49
CA TRP A 90 12.78 -5.27 15.94
C TRP A 90 13.11 -4.32 14.79
N SER A 91 12.16 -4.15 13.86
CA SER A 91 12.34 -3.26 12.71
C SER A 91 11.72 -1.86 12.93
N PRO A 92 12.44 -0.77 12.59
CA PRO A 92 11.95 0.59 12.83
C PRO A 92 10.91 1.05 11.78
N LEU A 93 9.77 1.56 12.26
CA LEU A 93 8.66 2.07 11.48
C LEU A 93 8.49 3.59 11.62
N GLN A 94 7.94 4.23 10.59
CA GLN A 94 7.44 5.61 10.62
C GLN A 94 5.91 5.71 10.52
N HIS A 95 5.27 4.62 10.06
CA HIS A 95 3.84 4.44 9.87
C HIS A 95 3.49 2.98 10.23
N ASN A 96 2.23 2.67 10.49
CA ASN A 96 1.79 1.28 10.70
C ASN A 96 2.00 0.43 9.43
N PHE A 97 2.16 -0.87 9.62
CA PHE A 97 2.41 -1.85 8.56
C PHE A 97 1.36 -2.98 8.65
N MET A 98 0.44 -3.07 7.69
CA MET A 98 -0.56 -4.15 7.64
C MET A 98 0.10 -5.51 7.48
N VAL A 99 -0.35 -6.50 8.25
CA VAL A 99 0.10 -7.90 8.19
C VAL A 99 -1.15 -8.79 8.12
N GLU A 100 -1.14 -9.77 7.23
CA GLU A 100 -2.19 -10.79 7.13
C GLU A 100 -2.01 -11.86 8.21
N ASP A 101 -3.12 -12.44 8.68
CA ASP A 101 -3.17 -13.48 9.72
C ASP A 101 -2.25 -14.68 9.42
N GLU A 102 -1.45 -15.10 10.39
CA GLU A 102 -0.67 -16.33 10.28
C GLU A 102 -1.54 -17.54 10.66
N THR A 103 -2.13 -18.23 9.68
CA THR A 103 -2.99 -19.41 9.97
C THR A 103 -2.21 -20.65 10.43
N PHE A 104 -0.90 -20.71 10.18
CA PHE A 104 -0.02 -21.81 10.61
C PHE A 104 1.13 -21.29 11.47
N LEU A 105 1.41 -21.97 12.58
CA LEU A 105 2.49 -21.59 13.50
C LEU A 105 3.84 -21.99 12.91
N HIS A 106 4.64 -21.01 12.48
CA HIS A 106 5.92 -21.25 11.80
C HIS A 106 7.03 -21.86 12.67
N ASN A 107 7.02 -21.59 13.98
CA ASN A 107 7.93 -22.16 14.97
C ASN A 107 7.20 -22.25 16.33
N ILE A 108 7.37 -23.35 17.06
CA ILE A 108 6.95 -23.40 18.48
C ILE A 108 7.94 -22.55 19.29
N PRO A 109 7.48 -21.57 20.10
CA PRO A 109 8.37 -20.78 20.94
C PRO A 109 9.02 -21.66 22.02
N TYR A 110 10.35 -21.65 22.11
CA TYR A 110 11.04 -22.28 23.24
C TYR A 110 10.97 -21.39 24.48
N MET A 111 10.58 -21.98 25.62
CA MET A 111 10.28 -21.29 26.87
C MET A 111 11.12 -21.78 28.07
N GLY A 112 12.08 -22.68 27.83
CA GLY A 112 12.82 -23.40 28.86
C GLY A 112 12.17 -24.75 29.18
N ASP A 113 12.99 -25.79 29.39
CA ASP A 113 12.50 -27.15 29.65
C ASP A 113 11.63 -27.19 30.91
N GLU A 114 12.03 -26.47 31.96
CA GLU A 114 11.30 -26.30 33.24
C GLU A 114 9.86 -25.78 33.06
N VAL A 115 9.59 -24.99 32.00
CA VAL A 115 8.27 -24.42 31.70
C VAL A 115 7.44 -25.37 30.85
N LEU A 116 8.09 -26.16 29.98
CA LEU A 116 7.43 -27.17 29.14
C LEU A 116 6.98 -28.38 29.98
N GLU A 117 7.76 -28.78 30.99
CA GLU A 117 7.40 -29.86 31.93
C GLU A 117 6.24 -29.51 32.89
N GLN A 118 5.88 -28.23 33.02
CA GLN A 118 4.86 -27.76 33.98
C GLN A 118 3.51 -27.38 33.34
N ASP A 119 3.46 -27.19 32.02
CA ASP A 119 2.31 -26.58 31.35
C ASP A 119 2.10 -27.13 29.92
N GLU A 120 1.95 -28.46 29.82
CA GLU A 120 1.62 -29.15 28.56
C GLU A 120 0.30 -28.62 27.97
N ALA A 121 -0.67 -28.24 28.83
CA ALA A 121 -1.97 -27.71 28.43
C ALA A 121 -1.86 -26.39 27.65
N PHE A 122 -0.94 -25.49 28.02
CA PHE A 122 -0.66 -24.30 27.22
C PHE A 122 -0.13 -24.63 25.82
N LEU A 123 0.66 -25.71 25.67
CA LEU A 123 1.18 -26.10 24.36
C LEU A 123 0.09 -26.72 23.47
N GLU A 124 -0.82 -27.51 24.05
CA GLU A 124 -2.02 -28.00 23.35
C GLU A 124 -2.93 -26.83 22.92
N GLU A 125 -3.27 -25.91 23.84
CA GLU A 125 -4.08 -24.72 23.53
C GLU A 125 -3.41 -23.86 22.44
N LEU A 126 -2.08 -23.65 22.53
CA LEU A 126 -1.35 -22.88 21.53
C LEU A 126 -1.41 -23.53 20.14
N ILE A 127 -1.41 -24.86 20.04
CA ILE A 127 -1.51 -25.58 18.77
C ILE A 127 -2.94 -25.54 18.22
N ASP A 128 -3.96 -25.76 19.07
CA ASP A 128 -5.38 -25.76 18.67
C ASP A 128 -5.88 -24.40 18.14
N ASN A 129 -5.16 -23.31 18.41
CA ASN A 129 -5.46 -21.97 17.90
C ASN A 129 -4.85 -21.65 16.51
N TYR A 130 -4.20 -22.62 15.86
CA TYR A 130 -3.71 -22.54 14.48
C TYR A 130 -4.16 -23.78 13.67
N ASP A 131 -4.19 -23.68 12.34
CA ASP A 131 -4.48 -24.83 11.45
C ASP A 131 -3.38 -25.91 11.49
N GLY A 132 -2.27 -25.64 12.20
CA GLY A 132 -1.19 -26.59 12.50
C GLY A 132 0.18 -25.92 12.61
N VAL A 133 1.19 -26.72 12.98
CA VAL A 133 2.60 -26.28 13.09
C VAL A 133 3.37 -26.57 11.80
N HIS A 134 4.14 -25.60 11.32
CA HIS A 134 4.95 -25.77 10.11
C HIS A 134 6.10 -26.77 10.34
N GLY A 135 5.96 -27.97 9.77
CA GLY A 135 6.93 -29.06 9.89
C GLY A 135 6.37 -30.32 10.53
N ASP A 136 5.20 -30.23 11.18
CA ASP A 136 4.41 -31.39 11.61
C ASP A 136 3.78 -32.10 10.40
N ARG A 137 4.60 -32.92 9.73
CA ARG A 137 4.25 -33.64 8.50
C ARG A 137 4.84 -35.04 8.51
N GLU A 138 3.99 -36.06 8.36
CA GLU A 138 4.44 -37.46 8.13
C GLU A 138 5.30 -37.60 6.85
N GLY A 139 5.13 -36.68 5.89
CA GLY A 139 6.01 -36.51 4.74
C GLY A 139 7.05 -35.44 5.04
N GLY A 140 8.30 -35.85 5.22
CA GLY A 140 9.42 -34.91 5.41
C GLY A 140 9.70 -34.00 4.21
N PHE A 141 10.74 -33.18 4.32
CA PHE A 141 11.14 -32.14 3.35
C PHE A 141 10.78 -32.44 1.88
N ILE A 142 9.94 -31.59 1.29
CA ILE A 142 9.57 -31.59 -0.12
C ILE A 142 10.08 -30.28 -0.73
N SER A 143 10.94 -30.38 -1.75
CA SER A 143 11.38 -29.22 -2.53
C SER A 143 10.46 -29.01 -3.73
N ASP A 144 10.46 -27.81 -4.31
CA ASP A 144 9.64 -27.48 -5.48
C ASP A 144 9.88 -28.42 -6.67
N GLU A 145 11.13 -28.87 -6.88
CA GLU A 145 11.43 -29.89 -7.89
C GLU A 145 10.73 -31.25 -7.63
N ILE A 146 10.57 -31.65 -6.36
CA ILE A 146 9.94 -32.92 -5.98
C ILE A 146 8.42 -32.76 -5.97
N PHE A 147 7.93 -31.59 -5.56
CA PHE A 147 6.52 -31.24 -5.61
C PHE A 147 5.99 -31.25 -7.05
N LYS A 148 6.70 -30.64 -8.01
CA LYS A 148 6.33 -30.71 -9.43
C LYS A 148 6.30 -32.14 -9.95
N GLU A 149 7.40 -32.89 -9.80
CA GLU A 149 7.46 -34.29 -10.27
C GLU A 149 6.42 -35.20 -9.59
N LEU A 150 6.03 -34.91 -8.34
CA LEU A 150 4.96 -35.63 -7.63
C LEU A 150 3.58 -35.33 -8.23
N VAL A 151 3.27 -34.07 -8.55
CA VAL A 151 1.99 -33.74 -9.20
C VAL A 151 1.95 -34.27 -10.64
N ASP A 152 3.03 -34.10 -11.41
CA ASP A 152 3.18 -34.65 -12.76
C ASP A 152 2.97 -36.18 -12.78
N ALA A 153 3.54 -36.91 -11.81
CA ALA A 153 3.38 -38.36 -11.68
C ALA A 153 1.99 -38.78 -11.19
N LEU A 154 1.32 -37.98 -10.36
CA LEU A 154 -0.05 -38.25 -9.91
C LEU A 154 -1.08 -38.01 -11.04
N SER A 155 -0.85 -37.04 -11.93
CA SER A 155 -1.67 -36.85 -13.13
C SER A 155 -1.56 -38.05 -14.10
N GLN A 156 -0.38 -38.67 -14.22
CA GLN A 156 -0.20 -39.89 -15.02
C GLN A 156 -0.94 -41.13 -14.44
N TYR A 157 -1.46 -41.04 -13.21
CA TYR A 157 -2.31 -42.09 -12.62
C TYR A 157 -3.81 -41.90 -12.90
N SER A 158 -4.28 -40.71 -13.32
CA SER A 158 -5.68 -40.52 -13.74
C SER A 158 -5.93 -41.00 -15.18
N ASP A 159 -4.98 -40.78 -16.09
CA ASP A 159 -5.09 -41.14 -17.52
C ASP A 159 -5.28 -42.65 -17.79
N HIS A 160 -5.15 -43.50 -16.76
CA HIS A 160 -5.34 -44.95 -16.83
C HIS A 160 -6.64 -45.47 -16.22
N ASP A 161 -7.39 -44.65 -15.47
CA ASP A 161 -8.68 -45.02 -14.85
C ASP A 161 -9.89 -44.42 -15.65
N GLU A 162 -9.66 -43.60 -16.69
CA GLU A 162 -10.69 -42.80 -17.41
C GLU A 162 -10.72 -43.01 -18.95
N GLU A 163 -11.15 -44.17 -19.44
CA GLU A 163 -11.61 -44.35 -20.84
C GLU A 163 -13.09 -43.95 -21.04
N GLU A 164 -13.58 -42.83 -20.47
CA GLU A 164 -14.88 -42.23 -20.84
C GLU A 164 -15.09 -40.77 -20.33
N GLU A 165 -15.39 -39.85 -21.27
CA GLU A 165 -15.86 -38.44 -21.12
C GLU A 165 -14.91 -37.34 -20.57
N GLU A 166 -15.22 -36.08 -20.93
CA GLU A 166 -14.36 -34.88 -20.77
C GLU A 166 -14.61 -34.12 -19.44
N ASP A 167 -13.88 -34.39 -18.34
CA ASP A 167 -13.92 -33.49 -17.16
C ASP A 167 -12.61 -33.38 -16.35
N ALA A 168 -11.59 -32.74 -16.95
CA ALA A 168 -10.31 -32.43 -16.30
C ALA A 168 -10.41 -31.46 -15.09
N GLY A 169 -11.61 -31.02 -14.69
CA GLY A 169 -11.82 -30.21 -13.49
C GLY A 169 -11.85 -31.00 -12.18
N VAL A 170 -12.24 -32.28 -12.23
CA VAL A 170 -12.56 -33.07 -11.02
C VAL A 170 -11.30 -33.63 -10.33
N THR A 171 -10.37 -34.20 -11.11
CA THR A 171 -9.16 -34.88 -10.60
C THR A 171 -8.25 -33.96 -9.78
N ALA A 172 -8.11 -32.69 -10.20
CA ALA A 172 -7.31 -31.69 -9.50
C ALA A 172 -7.80 -31.42 -8.06
N ALA A 173 -9.12 -31.52 -7.81
CA ALA A 173 -9.69 -31.35 -6.48
C ALA A 173 -9.37 -32.52 -5.55
N GLU A 174 -9.34 -33.76 -6.06
CA GLU A 174 -9.05 -34.96 -5.26
C GLU A 174 -7.56 -35.09 -4.89
N ILE A 175 -6.67 -34.77 -5.84
CA ILE A 175 -5.23 -34.65 -5.60
C ILE A 175 -4.99 -33.57 -4.53
N SER A 176 -5.67 -32.41 -4.65
CA SER A 176 -5.60 -31.35 -3.65
C SER A 176 -6.08 -31.82 -2.27
N ALA A 177 -7.26 -32.44 -2.16
CA ALA A 177 -7.80 -32.97 -0.89
C ALA A 177 -6.86 -33.99 -0.21
N SER A 178 -6.13 -34.76 -1.01
CA SER A 178 -5.17 -35.75 -0.53
C SER A 178 -3.85 -35.12 -0.07
N LEU A 179 -3.43 -34.01 -0.68
CA LEU A 179 -2.28 -33.21 -0.25
C LEU A 179 -2.60 -32.35 0.99
N ILE A 180 -3.78 -31.75 1.10
CA ILE A 180 -4.27 -31.08 2.33
C ILE A 180 -4.10 -32.04 3.51
N SER A 181 -4.63 -33.25 3.36
CA SER A 181 -4.76 -34.22 4.45
C SER A 181 -3.49 -35.06 4.69
N LEU A 182 -2.36 -34.62 4.13
CA LEU A 182 -0.98 -34.95 4.51
C LEU A 182 -0.27 -33.76 5.22
N LYS A 183 -1.02 -32.73 5.64
CA LYS A 183 -0.53 -31.44 6.20
C LYS A 183 0.46 -30.70 5.27
N LEU A 184 0.41 -30.93 3.95
CA LEU A 184 1.41 -30.39 3.03
C LEU A 184 1.20 -28.90 2.73
N TRP A 185 0.02 -28.48 2.24
CA TRP A 185 -0.30 -27.07 1.91
C TRP A 185 -1.82 -26.87 1.79
N HIS A 186 -2.29 -25.62 1.82
CA HIS A 186 -3.66 -25.24 1.49
C HIS A 186 -3.93 -25.28 -0.03
N VAL A 187 -5.14 -25.67 -0.46
CA VAL A 187 -5.51 -25.95 -1.88
C VAL A 187 -5.12 -24.84 -2.85
N PHE A 188 -5.50 -23.60 -2.54
CA PHE A 188 -5.22 -22.46 -3.40
C PHE A 188 -3.71 -22.25 -3.61
N HIS A 189 -2.91 -22.49 -2.56
CA HIS A 189 -1.47 -22.34 -2.61
C HIS A 189 -0.80 -23.49 -3.41
N ILE A 190 -1.32 -24.72 -3.31
CA ILE A 190 -0.90 -25.86 -4.16
C ILE A 190 -1.13 -25.53 -5.64
N LEU A 191 -2.35 -25.12 -5.99
CA LEU A 191 -2.76 -24.93 -7.37
C LEU A 191 -2.14 -23.69 -8.02
N HIS A 192 -1.84 -22.65 -7.25
CA HIS A 192 -1.07 -21.50 -7.74
C HIS A 192 0.39 -21.89 -7.97
N ARG A 193 1.06 -22.41 -6.93
CA ARG A 193 2.49 -22.79 -6.96
C ARG A 193 2.80 -23.83 -8.04
N TYR A 194 1.89 -24.77 -8.29
CA TYR A 194 2.06 -25.74 -9.38
C TYR A 194 1.97 -25.09 -10.77
N LYS A 195 1.06 -24.13 -10.98
CA LYS A 195 1.00 -23.35 -12.24
C LYS A 195 2.26 -22.51 -12.44
N ASP A 196 2.72 -21.82 -11.39
CA ASP A 196 3.97 -21.05 -11.43
C ASP A 196 5.18 -21.92 -11.80
N LEU A 197 5.20 -23.17 -11.32
CA LEU A 197 6.24 -24.16 -11.63
C LEU A 197 6.05 -24.88 -12.99
N GLN A 198 4.90 -24.75 -13.65
CA GLN A 198 4.70 -25.26 -15.00
C GLN A 198 5.31 -24.35 -16.08
N GLU A 199 5.37 -23.03 -15.86
CA GLU A 199 5.94 -22.10 -16.83
C GLU A 199 7.45 -22.36 -17.02
N PRO A 200 7.92 -22.64 -18.26
CA PRO A 200 9.33 -22.92 -18.51
C PRO A 200 10.17 -21.63 -18.46
N PRO A 201 11.45 -21.69 -18.05
CA PRO A 201 12.39 -20.56 -18.11
C PRO A 201 12.84 -20.26 -19.55
N GLY A 202 11.88 -19.93 -20.41
CA GLY A 202 12.07 -19.51 -21.79
C GLY A 202 12.13 -17.98 -21.96
N PRO A 203 12.40 -17.49 -23.17
CA PRO A 203 12.56 -16.06 -23.44
C PRO A 203 11.23 -15.30 -23.33
N VAL A 204 10.95 -14.76 -22.14
CA VAL A 204 9.93 -13.73 -21.81
C VAL A 204 8.60 -13.87 -22.57
N LYS A 205 8.04 -15.07 -22.58
CA LYS A 205 6.61 -15.25 -22.87
C LYS A 205 5.84 -14.87 -21.62
N LEU A 206 5.46 -13.60 -21.53
CA LEU A 206 4.55 -13.11 -20.49
C LEU A 206 3.27 -13.99 -20.45
N PRO A 207 2.75 -14.32 -19.26
CA PRO A 207 1.49 -15.06 -19.11
C PRO A 207 0.35 -14.41 -19.93
N PRO A 208 -0.67 -15.16 -20.38
CA PRO A 208 -1.68 -14.66 -21.32
C PRO A 208 -2.54 -13.51 -20.81
N LEU A 209 -2.53 -13.22 -19.51
CA LEU A 209 -3.19 -12.09 -18.85
C LEU A 209 -2.27 -10.85 -18.66
N CYS A 210 -0.96 -11.00 -18.87
CA CYS A 210 0.01 -9.94 -18.67
C CYS A 210 0.20 -9.10 -19.94
N THR A 211 -0.02 -7.78 -19.83
CA THR A 211 0.20 -6.84 -20.94
C THR A 211 1.71 -6.56 -21.11
N PRO A 212 2.29 -6.71 -22.32
CA PRO A 212 3.68 -6.34 -22.57
C PRO A 212 3.95 -4.85 -22.35
N ASN A 213 5.17 -4.53 -21.92
CA ASN A 213 5.58 -3.12 -21.76
C ASN A 213 5.43 -2.36 -23.10
N LEU A 214 4.80 -1.18 -23.05
CA LEU A 214 4.62 -0.29 -24.20
C LEU A 214 5.96 0.24 -24.73
N ASP A 215 6.94 0.45 -23.85
CA ASP A 215 8.30 0.88 -24.24
C ASP A 215 9.19 -0.30 -24.67
N GLY A 216 8.65 -1.52 -24.72
CA GLY A 216 9.39 -2.75 -25.03
C GLY A 216 9.31 -3.15 -26.52
N PRO A 217 10.32 -3.88 -27.04
CA PRO A 217 10.34 -4.35 -28.44
C PRO A 217 9.23 -5.38 -28.76
N PHE A 218 8.50 -5.86 -27.74
CA PHE A 218 7.38 -6.79 -27.87
C PHE A 218 6.02 -6.14 -27.58
N ALA A 219 5.93 -4.80 -27.64
CA ALA A 219 4.69 -4.05 -27.41
C ALA A 219 3.57 -4.48 -28.38
N LYS A 220 2.44 -4.92 -27.83
CA LYS A 220 1.26 -5.36 -28.60
C LYS A 220 0.17 -4.29 -28.59
N SER A 221 -0.66 -4.29 -29.63
CA SER A 221 -1.90 -3.51 -29.65
C SER A 221 -2.91 -4.10 -28.68
N VAL A 222 -3.26 -3.37 -27.62
CA VAL A 222 -4.16 -3.80 -26.54
C VAL A 222 -5.23 -2.73 -26.23
N GLN A 223 -6.26 -3.11 -25.48
CA GLN A 223 -7.32 -2.18 -25.08
C GLN A 223 -6.89 -1.30 -23.90
N ARG A 224 -7.45 -0.08 -23.80
CA ARG A 224 -7.14 0.89 -22.73
C ARG A 224 -7.11 0.26 -21.33
N GLU A 225 -8.12 -0.56 -21.01
CA GLU A 225 -8.24 -1.13 -19.66
C GLU A 225 -7.18 -2.22 -19.40
N GLN A 226 -6.68 -2.90 -20.44
CA GLN A 226 -5.55 -3.81 -20.35
C GLN A 226 -4.24 -3.03 -20.12
N SER A 227 -4.01 -1.97 -20.90
CA SER A 227 -2.85 -1.06 -20.74
C SER A 227 -2.78 -0.42 -19.36
N LEU A 228 -3.93 -0.16 -18.72
CA LEU A 228 -4.03 0.48 -17.41
C LEU A 228 -4.28 -0.51 -16.26
N HIS A 229 -4.45 -1.81 -16.53
CA HIS A 229 -4.93 -2.77 -15.52
C HIS A 229 -4.04 -2.80 -14.27
N SER A 230 -2.74 -3.03 -14.44
CA SER A 230 -1.78 -3.05 -13.33
C SER A 230 -1.74 -1.72 -12.55
N PHE A 231 -1.91 -0.60 -13.25
CA PHE A 231 -1.95 0.73 -12.63
C PHE A 231 -3.23 0.96 -11.83
N HIS A 232 -4.40 0.54 -12.33
CA HIS A 232 -5.67 0.66 -11.61
C HIS A 232 -5.74 -0.31 -10.41
N THR A 233 -5.35 -1.58 -10.59
CA THR A 233 -5.46 -2.63 -9.57
C THR A 233 -4.48 -2.42 -8.42
N LEU A 234 -3.22 -2.10 -8.70
CA LEU A 234 -2.18 -2.02 -7.66
C LEU A 234 -2.06 -0.64 -6.98
N PHE A 235 -2.57 0.43 -7.59
CA PHE A 235 -2.46 1.77 -6.99
C PHE A 235 -3.41 1.96 -5.82
N CYS A 236 -2.90 2.46 -4.70
CA CYS A 236 -3.72 2.91 -3.58
C CYS A 236 -3.95 4.41 -3.63
N ARG A 237 -5.20 4.81 -3.94
CA ARG A 237 -5.64 6.21 -3.93
C ARG A 237 -5.57 6.88 -2.54
N ARG A 238 -5.45 6.13 -1.43
CA ARG A 238 -5.34 6.70 -0.07
C ARG A 238 -3.94 7.27 0.20
N CYS A 239 -2.88 6.50 -0.11
CA CYS A 239 -1.49 6.83 0.20
C CYS A 239 -0.57 7.11 -1.02
N PHE A 240 -1.11 7.03 -2.24
CA PHE A 240 -0.42 7.31 -3.51
C PHE A 240 0.79 6.40 -3.80
N LYS A 241 0.71 5.13 -3.40
CA LYS A 241 1.70 4.08 -3.67
C LYS A 241 1.06 2.95 -4.46
N TYR A 242 1.86 2.24 -5.26
CA TYR A 242 1.49 0.89 -5.73
C TYR A 242 1.77 -0.10 -4.60
N ASP A 243 0.93 -1.13 -4.49
CA ASP A 243 1.06 -2.26 -3.55
C ASP A 243 1.40 -1.83 -2.11
N CYS A 244 0.44 -1.18 -1.44
CA CYS A 244 0.73 -0.44 -0.22
C CYS A 244 0.54 -1.26 1.06
N PHE A 245 1.56 -1.26 1.92
CA PHE A 245 1.62 -1.93 3.24
C PHE A 245 0.64 -1.40 4.31
N LEU A 246 -0.54 -0.88 3.97
CA LEU A 246 -1.51 -0.32 4.93
C LEU A 246 -2.98 -0.52 4.53
N HIS A 247 -3.29 -0.69 3.25
CA HIS A 247 -4.67 -0.75 2.75
C HIS A 247 -4.86 -2.03 1.91
N PRO A 248 -5.35 -3.14 2.51
CA PRO A 248 -5.40 -4.44 1.83
C PRO A 248 -6.48 -4.53 0.75
N PHE A 249 -7.51 -3.68 0.81
CA PHE A 249 -8.58 -3.66 -0.18
C PHE A 249 -8.19 -2.82 -1.40
N HIS A 250 -8.15 -3.45 -2.58
CA HIS A 250 -7.98 -2.77 -3.86
C HIS A 250 -9.02 -1.65 -4.07
N ALA A 251 -8.62 -0.59 -4.78
CA ALA A 251 -9.51 0.53 -5.08
C ALA A 251 -10.68 0.11 -5.99
N THR A 252 -11.91 0.54 -5.67
CA THR A 252 -13.09 0.16 -6.46
C THR A 252 -13.02 0.71 -7.90
N PRO A 253 -13.59 0.02 -8.90
CA PRO A 253 -13.44 0.42 -10.31
C PRO A 253 -13.95 1.83 -10.66
N ASN A 254 -14.78 2.46 -9.82
CA ASN A 254 -15.24 3.83 -10.06
C ASN A 254 -14.24 4.90 -9.59
N VAL A 255 -13.27 4.57 -8.73
CA VAL A 255 -12.23 5.51 -8.26
C VAL A 255 -11.44 6.12 -9.42
N TYR A 256 -11.19 5.34 -10.47
CA TYR A 256 -10.43 5.76 -11.67
C TYR A 256 -11.30 6.41 -12.75
N LYS A 257 -12.64 6.34 -12.62
CA LYS A 257 -13.58 6.93 -13.59
C LYS A 257 -13.78 8.41 -13.29
N ARG A 258 -13.06 9.26 -14.02
CA ARG A 258 -13.13 10.73 -13.85
C ARG A 258 -14.56 11.27 -14.05
N LYS A 259 -15.20 11.70 -12.96
CA LYS A 259 -16.58 12.24 -12.96
C LYS A 259 -16.76 13.52 -13.78
N SER A 260 -15.74 14.38 -13.84
CA SER A 260 -15.78 15.59 -14.69
C SER A 260 -15.25 15.30 -16.09
N LYS A 261 -16.10 15.56 -17.09
CA LYS A 261 -15.78 15.47 -18.53
C LYS A 261 -15.48 16.84 -19.18
N GLU A 262 -15.31 17.92 -18.40
CA GLU A 262 -14.91 19.23 -18.97
C GLU A 262 -13.46 19.21 -19.46
N ILE A 263 -13.26 18.81 -20.71
CA ILE A 263 -12.02 18.99 -21.47
C ILE A 263 -12.31 20.02 -22.55
N ARG A 264 -11.55 21.11 -22.54
CA ARG A 264 -11.60 22.10 -23.62
C ARG A 264 -10.90 21.48 -24.83
N MET A 265 -11.60 21.41 -25.95
CA MET A 265 -10.94 21.21 -27.25
C MET A 265 -10.38 22.55 -27.69
N GLU A 266 -9.19 22.55 -28.28
CA GLU A 266 -8.62 23.72 -28.94
C GLU A 266 -9.48 24.11 -30.16
N THR A 267 -9.66 25.41 -30.37
CA THR A 267 -10.46 25.98 -31.48
C THR A 267 -9.62 26.53 -32.63
N GLU A 268 -8.31 26.57 -32.45
CA GLU A 268 -7.32 27.08 -33.40
C GLU A 268 -6.47 25.92 -33.92
N PRO A 269 -6.04 25.93 -35.20
CA PRO A 269 -5.27 24.84 -35.78
C PRO A 269 -3.89 24.73 -35.14
N CYS A 270 -3.53 23.54 -34.66
CA CYS A 270 -2.25 23.27 -34.00
C CYS A 270 -1.03 23.18 -34.95
N GLY A 271 -1.18 23.60 -36.21
CA GLY A 271 -0.21 23.43 -37.29
C GLY A 271 -0.89 23.13 -38.63
N GLU A 272 -0.08 22.94 -39.68
CA GLU A 272 -0.54 22.69 -41.06
C GLU A 272 -1.25 21.33 -41.19
N ASP A 273 -0.75 20.30 -40.49
CA ASP A 273 -1.36 18.97 -40.38
C ASP A 273 -2.46 18.89 -39.29
N CYS A 274 -3.20 19.96 -39.04
CA CYS A 274 -4.27 19.95 -38.03
C CYS A 274 -5.56 19.32 -38.56
N PHE A 275 -6.21 18.48 -37.74
CA PHE A 275 -7.51 17.90 -38.07
C PHE A 275 -8.60 18.97 -38.32
N LEU A 276 -8.48 20.16 -37.71
CA LEU A 276 -9.40 21.29 -37.88
C LEU A 276 -9.46 21.84 -39.31
N LEU A 277 -8.44 21.55 -40.13
CA LEU A 277 -8.36 21.96 -41.54
C LEU A 277 -8.99 20.94 -42.49
N GLN A 278 -9.47 19.79 -42.00
CA GLN A 278 -10.14 18.77 -42.80
C GLN A 278 -11.60 19.14 -43.13
N LYS A 279 -12.08 18.71 -44.31
CA LYS A 279 -13.48 18.88 -44.72
C LYS A 279 -14.41 18.20 -43.69
N GLY A 280 -15.39 18.95 -43.17
CA GLY A 280 -16.31 18.50 -42.11
C GLY A 280 -15.81 18.65 -40.67
N ALA A 281 -14.54 19.01 -40.44
CA ALA A 281 -14.00 19.15 -39.06
C ALA A 281 -14.69 20.24 -38.24
N LYS A 282 -15.09 21.35 -38.90
CA LYS A 282 -15.86 22.44 -38.27
C LYS A 282 -17.22 21.96 -37.74
N GLU A 283 -17.97 21.21 -38.54
CA GLU A 283 -19.24 20.61 -38.14
C GLU A 283 -19.06 19.59 -37.00
N PHE A 284 -17.97 18.83 -37.03
CA PHE A 284 -17.63 17.88 -35.97
C PHE A 284 -17.34 18.59 -34.64
N VAL A 285 -16.56 19.67 -34.66
CA VAL A 285 -16.30 20.52 -33.49
C VAL A 285 -17.60 21.16 -33.00
N ASP A 286 -18.38 21.79 -33.87
CA ASP A 286 -19.65 22.44 -33.51
C ASP A 286 -20.65 21.44 -32.90
N ARG A 287 -20.77 20.23 -33.46
CA ARG A 287 -21.65 19.16 -32.93
C ARG A 287 -21.26 18.71 -31.52
N ASN A 288 -19.97 18.68 -31.21
CA ASN A 288 -19.47 18.31 -29.87
C ASN A 288 -19.51 19.51 -28.90
N MET A 289 -19.16 20.72 -29.38
CA MET A 289 -19.22 21.97 -28.62
C MET A 289 -20.64 22.36 -28.22
N LEU A 290 -21.63 22.20 -29.11
CA LEU A 290 -23.03 22.54 -28.81
C LEU A 290 -23.63 21.66 -27.71
N ARG A 291 -23.20 20.40 -27.58
CA ARG A 291 -23.57 19.54 -26.43
C ARG A 291 -23.02 20.11 -25.12
N SER A 292 -21.78 20.60 -25.10
CA SER A 292 -21.21 21.31 -23.94
C SER A 292 -21.93 22.65 -23.66
N GLN A 293 -22.14 23.48 -24.68
CA GLN A 293 -22.73 24.82 -24.52
C GLN A 293 -24.22 24.82 -24.16
N ARG A 294 -24.99 23.76 -24.43
CA ARG A 294 -26.41 23.68 -24.00
C ARG A 294 -26.57 23.78 -22.49
N SER A 295 -25.59 23.30 -21.70
CA SER A 295 -25.55 23.51 -20.24
C SER A 295 -25.45 25.00 -19.85
N ARG A 296 -24.76 25.81 -20.66
CA ARG A 296 -24.48 27.22 -20.38
C ARG A 296 -25.58 28.16 -20.92
N ARG A 297 -26.22 27.84 -22.05
CA ARG A 297 -27.29 28.70 -22.62
C ARG A 297 -28.54 28.81 -21.73
N ARG A 298 -28.89 27.79 -20.94
CA ARG A 298 -29.95 27.90 -19.90
C ARG A 298 -29.65 28.93 -18.80
N ARG A 299 -28.41 29.42 -18.67
CA ARG A 299 -27.99 30.42 -17.67
C ARG A 299 -28.09 31.87 -18.17
N ARG A 300 -28.60 32.13 -19.38
CA ARG A 300 -28.66 33.49 -19.97
C ARG A 300 -29.95 33.80 -20.73
N GLN A 301 -31.11 33.41 -20.21
CA GLN A 301 -32.36 34.11 -20.55
C GLN A 301 -32.38 35.48 -19.86
N GLN A 302 -32.80 36.51 -20.61
CA GLN A 302 -32.83 37.89 -20.15
C GLN A 302 -34.08 38.15 -19.29
N ARG A 303 -33.96 39.08 -18.32
CA ARG A 303 -35.13 39.78 -17.78
C ARG A 303 -35.62 40.80 -18.83
N PRO A 304 -36.93 41.08 -18.91
CA PRO A 304 -37.44 42.15 -19.77
C PRO A 304 -36.91 43.52 -19.32
N ALA A 305 -36.80 44.45 -20.25
CA ALA A 305 -36.26 45.79 -19.99
C ALA A 305 -37.30 46.71 -19.33
N GLY A 306 -36.87 47.45 -18.30
CA GLY A 306 -37.51 48.70 -17.87
C GLY A 306 -36.94 49.88 -18.66
N SER A 307 -37.72 50.95 -18.81
CA SER A 307 -37.41 52.08 -19.69
C SER A 307 -36.69 53.25 -19.02
N SER A 308 -36.19 54.17 -19.86
CA SER A 308 -35.75 55.55 -19.57
C SER A 308 -34.42 55.75 -18.83
N GLY A 309 -33.70 56.83 -19.19
CA GLY A 309 -32.41 57.24 -18.62
C GLY A 309 -31.42 57.72 -19.71
N SER A 310 -31.35 59.04 -19.93
CA SER A 310 -30.55 59.69 -21.00
C SER A 310 -29.47 60.63 -20.47
N GLY A 311 -28.27 60.65 -21.08
CA GLY A 311 -27.20 61.62 -20.76
C GLY A 311 -25.87 61.34 -21.50
N PRO A 312 -25.26 62.31 -22.21
CA PRO A 312 -24.01 62.11 -23.00
C PRO A 312 -22.81 63.01 -22.64
N THR A 313 -21.59 62.56 -22.96
CA THR A 313 -20.31 63.30 -23.28
C THR A 313 -19.27 62.24 -23.74
N GLY A 314 -18.45 62.41 -24.80
CA GLY A 314 -17.20 63.21 -24.89
C GLY A 314 -15.96 62.34 -24.54
N SER A 315 -14.83 62.26 -25.25
CA SER A 315 -14.23 62.96 -26.43
C SER A 315 -13.33 61.94 -27.23
N ALA A 316 -12.94 62.11 -28.50
CA ALA A 316 -11.77 62.84 -29.07
C ALA A 316 -10.41 62.58 -28.32
N GLU A 317 -9.23 62.38 -28.92
CA GLU A 317 -8.64 62.61 -30.28
C GLU A 317 -7.62 61.48 -30.67
N GLU A 318 -7.47 61.07 -31.95
CA GLU A 318 -6.39 61.35 -32.96
C GLU A 318 -4.96 60.73 -32.81
N GLY A 319 -4.30 60.49 -33.96
CA GLY A 319 -2.85 60.21 -34.13
C GLY A 319 -2.51 58.78 -34.64
N LYS A 320 -2.48 58.45 -35.95
CA LYS A 320 -1.63 58.83 -37.11
C LYS A 320 -0.56 57.77 -37.50
N GLU A 321 -0.11 57.84 -38.75
CA GLU A 321 0.53 56.76 -39.53
C GLU A 321 2.00 57.08 -39.94
N GLY A 322 2.69 56.11 -40.58
CA GLY A 322 4.08 56.18 -41.11
C GLY A 322 4.93 54.99 -40.61
N GLU A 323 5.41 54.06 -41.45
CA GLU A 323 6.49 54.15 -42.47
C GLU A 323 7.90 54.39 -41.86
N SER A 324 9.00 53.78 -42.32
CA SER A 324 9.25 52.55 -43.12
C SER A 324 10.77 52.24 -43.09
N ASP A 325 11.20 51.03 -43.54
CA ASP A 325 12.53 50.73 -44.13
C ASP A 325 13.84 50.94 -43.30
N HIS A 326 15.02 50.41 -43.65
CA HIS A 326 15.41 49.12 -44.27
C HIS A 326 16.93 48.87 -43.99
N GLU A 327 17.32 47.63 -43.65
CA GLU A 327 18.68 47.00 -43.63
C GLU A 327 19.97 47.74 -43.17
N THR A 328 20.91 46.96 -42.59
CA THR A 328 22.24 46.70 -43.22
C THR A 328 23.04 45.58 -42.51
N THR A 329 23.56 44.63 -43.31
CA THR A 329 24.88 43.89 -43.25
C THR A 329 25.58 43.65 -41.89
N SER A 330 26.25 42.51 -41.59
CA SER A 330 26.97 41.51 -42.42
C SER A 330 27.37 40.28 -41.54
N SER A 331 28.26 39.29 -41.82
CA SER A 331 29.18 38.91 -42.93
C SER A 331 29.75 37.47 -42.73
N SER A 332 30.30 36.84 -43.80
CA SER A 332 31.59 36.06 -43.85
C SER A 332 31.86 34.82 -42.95
N GLU A 333 32.42 33.66 -43.38
CA GLU A 333 32.93 33.14 -44.68
C GLU A 333 32.73 31.59 -44.78
N GLY A 334 32.93 30.97 -45.96
CA GLY A 334 33.09 29.51 -46.10
C GLY A 334 32.95 28.94 -47.53
N ASN A 335 34.06 28.58 -48.18
CA ASN A 335 34.15 28.07 -49.57
C ASN A 335 34.20 26.50 -49.56
N SER A 336 33.81 25.68 -50.55
CA SER A 336 34.00 25.76 -52.01
C SER A 336 33.21 24.71 -52.84
N ARG A 337 33.01 25.01 -54.15
CA ARG A 337 32.86 24.10 -55.34
C ARG A 337 31.77 22.99 -55.31
N CYS A 338 30.70 23.01 -56.12
CA CYS A 338 30.54 23.07 -57.60
C CYS A 338 30.51 21.72 -58.34
N GLN A 339 29.33 21.31 -58.84
CA GLN A 339 29.07 20.94 -60.25
C GLN A 339 27.56 20.78 -60.55
N THR A 340 27.15 21.09 -61.78
CA THR A 340 25.80 20.86 -62.35
C THR A 340 25.95 20.08 -63.66
N PRO A 341 24.87 19.46 -64.21
CA PRO A 341 24.23 20.13 -65.35
C PRO A 341 22.71 19.85 -65.58
N THR A 342 22.12 20.71 -66.43
CA THR A 342 20.92 20.50 -67.31
C THR A 342 19.51 20.28 -66.73
N LYS A 343 18.58 21.14 -67.20
CA LYS A 343 17.14 20.85 -67.35
C LYS A 343 16.88 20.07 -68.66
N PRO A 344 15.70 19.45 -68.80
CA PRO A 344 14.74 20.01 -69.77
C PRO A 344 13.33 20.29 -69.21
N ARG A 345 12.47 20.83 -70.08
CA ARG A 345 11.00 21.03 -70.01
C ARG A 345 10.48 20.86 -71.46
N PRO A 346 9.17 20.70 -71.72
CA PRO A 346 8.05 20.39 -70.83
C PRO A 346 7.31 19.09 -71.24
N GLY A 347 6.22 18.76 -70.54
CA GLY A 347 5.22 17.75 -70.91
C GLY A 347 4.03 17.85 -69.96
N GLU A 348 2.81 17.71 -70.47
CA GLU A 348 1.56 17.79 -69.69
C GLU A 348 0.90 16.39 -69.60
N ASP A 349 -0.02 16.23 -68.65
CA ASP A 349 -0.96 15.10 -68.49
C ASP A 349 -0.41 13.67 -68.39
N GLU A 350 0.10 13.27 -67.21
CA GLU A 350 -0.09 11.90 -66.69
C GLU A 350 -0.58 11.89 -65.22
N MET A 351 -1.89 11.75 -65.08
CA MET A 351 -2.67 11.11 -63.99
C MET A 351 -2.06 11.01 -62.57
N GLU A 352 -2.69 11.68 -61.59
CA GLU A 352 -2.42 11.54 -60.16
C GLU A 352 -2.65 10.10 -59.64
N GLN A 353 -1.61 9.26 -59.65
CA GLN A 353 -1.53 8.13 -58.72
C GLN A 353 -0.94 8.62 -57.40
N GLN A 354 -1.78 9.25 -56.58
CA GLN A 354 -1.43 9.57 -55.20
C GLN A 354 -1.36 8.27 -54.38
N GLU A 355 -0.19 7.61 -54.40
CA GLU A 355 0.10 6.48 -53.52
C GLU A 355 -0.20 6.89 -52.07
N SER A 356 -1.20 6.24 -51.48
CA SER A 356 -1.56 6.46 -50.09
C SER A 356 -0.45 5.87 -49.23
N CYS A 357 0.48 6.70 -48.79
CA CYS A 357 1.50 6.32 -47.81
C CYS A 357 0.78 5.78 -46.56
N VAL A 358 0.74 4.45 -46.43
CA VAL A 358 0.02 3.77 -45.35
C VAL A 358 0.79 4.01 -44.06
N VAL A 359 0.41 5.06 -43.34
CA VAL A 359 1.02 5.46 -42.06
C VAL A 359 0.95 4.27 -41.11
N GLN A 360 2.09 3.62 -40.87
CA GLN A 360 2.19 2.47 -40.00
C GLN A 360 2.03 2.92 -38.53
N TRP A 361 1.25 2.15 -37.78
CA TRP A 361 1.08 2.30 -36.34
C TRP A 361 1.67 1.08 -35.65
N THR A 362 2.49 1.32 -34.64
CA THR A 362 3.05 0.27 -33.77
C THR A 362 2.05 -0.11 -32.68
N GLY A 363 2.19 -1.32 -32.13
CA GLY A 363 1.34 -1.79 -31.03
C GLY A 363 1.38 -0.87 -29.79
N ALA A 364 2.51 -0.20 -29.56
CA ALA A 364 2.67 0.84 -28.54
C ALA A 364 1.80 2.08 -28.86
N GLU A 365 1.91 2.63 -30.07
CA GLU A 365 1.16 3.83 -30.48
C GLU A 365 -0.35 3.61 -30.51
N GLU A 366 -0.84 2.46 -31.00
CA GLU A 366 -2.28 2.15 -30.98
C GLU A 366 -2.82 2.06 -29.55
N SER A 367 -2.07 1.39 -28.66
CA SER A 367 -2.45 1.23 -27.24
C SER A 367 -2.40 2.56 -26.49
N LEU A 368 -1.36 3.38 -26.73
CA LEU A 368 -1.22 4.72 -26.18
C LEU A 368 -2.33 5.64 -26.69
N PHE A 369 -2.70 5.58 -27.97
CA PHE A 369 -3.83 6.31 -28.51
C PHE A 369 -5.15 5.93 -27.81
N ARG A 370 -5.45 4.63 -27.63
CA ARG A 370 -6.68 4.19 -26.93
C ARG A 370 -6.69 4.65 -25.46
N VAL A 371 -5.54 4.65 -24.79
CA VAL A 371 -5.38 5.22 -23.45
C VAL A 371 -5.65 6.73 -23.46
N LEU A 372 -5.01 7.49 -24.36
CA LEU A 372 -5.13 8.93 -24.44
C LEU A 372 -6.54 9.38 -24.86
N HIS A 373 -7.19 8.71 -25.82
CA HIS A 373 -8.58 9.00 -26.22
C HIS A 373 -9.56 8.83 -25.06
N GLY A 374 -9.39 7.78 -24.24
CA GLY A 374 -10.19 7.61 -23.02
C GLY A 374 -9.96 8.67 -21.94
N THR A 375 -8.88 9.45 -22.01
CA THR A 375 -8.52 10.52 -21.04
C THR A 375 -8.80 11.93 -21.58
N TYR A 376 -8.59 12.17 -22.88
CA TYR A 376 -8.69 13.48 -23.56
C TYR A 376 -9.90 13.59 -24.50
N PHE A 377 -10.67 12.51 -24.67
CA PHE A 377 -11.77 12.39 -25.61
C PHE A 377 -11.35 12.84 -27.03
N ASN A 378 -12.13 13.71 -27.67
CA ASN A 378 -11.90 14.13 -29.05
C ASN A 378 -10.93 15.34 -29.18
N ASN A 379 -10.09 15.65 -28.18
CA ASN A 379 -9.01 16.63 -28.35
C ASN A 379 -7.79 15.97 -29.02
N PHE A 380 -7.87 15.80 -30.34
CA PHE A 380 -6.83 15.16 -31.15
C PHE A 380 -5.52 15.98 -31.24
N CYS A 381 -5.56 17.29 -31.01
CA CYS A 381 -4.37 18.15 -30.94
C CYS A 381 -3.50 17.77 -29.73
N SER A 382 -4.11 17.72 -28.54
CA SER A 382 -3.44 17.28 -27.32
C SER A 382 -3.00 15.80 -27.39
N ILE A 383 -3.78 14.91 -28.02
CA ILE A 383 -3.40 13.49 -28.18
C ILE A 383 -2.17 13.35 -29.10
N ALA A 384 -2.14 14.02 -30.25
CA ALA A 384 -0.99 14.00 -31.15
C ALA A 384 0.28 14.55 -30.47
N ARG A 385 0.16 15.66 -29.72
CA ARG A 385 1.27 16.23 -28.93
C ARG A 385 1.83 15.26 -27.89
N LEU A 386 1.00 14.36 -27.34
CA LEU A 386 1.40 13.38 -26.33
C LEU A 386 1.91 12.05 -26.92
N ILE A 387 1.53 11.72 -28.17
CA ILE A 387 2.10 10.58 -28.92
C ILE A 387 3.46 10.96 -29.51
N GLY A 388 3.61 12.20 -30.00
CA GLY A 388 4.86 12.76 -30.53
C GLY A 388 5.28 12.25 -31.92
N THR A 389 5.06 10.96 -32.20
CA THR A 389 5.41 10.29 -33.47
C THR A 389 4.35 10.42 -34.57
N LYS A 390 3.18 10.98 -34.27
CA LYS A 390 2.03 11.10 -35.17
C LYS A 390 1.48 12.54 -35.18
N ASN A 391 1.15 13.05 -36.36
CA ASN A 391 0.55 14.39 -36.51
C ASN A 391 -0.95 14.37 -36.17
N CYS A 392 -1.56 15.56 -36.06
CA CYS A 392 -2.95 15.67 -35.59
C CYS A 392 -3.98 15.10 -36.58
N LYS A 393 -3.74 15.26 -37.88
CA LYS A 393 -4.50 14.62 -38.97
C LYS A 393 -4.49 13.09 -38.85
N GLN A 394 -3.32 12.47 -38.71
CA GLN A 394 -3.15 11.01 -38.57
C GLN A 394 -3.88 10.46 -37.33
N VAL A 395 -3.84 11.19 -36.21
CA VAL A 395 -4.57 10.82 -34.97
C VAL A 395 -6.09 10.86 -35.18
N TYR A 396 -6.61 11.84 -35.93
CA TYR A 396 -8.02 11.92 -36.29
C TYR A 396 -8.44 10.79 -37.26
N GLU A 397 -7.61 10.49 -38.27
CA GLU A 397 -7.83 9.40 -39.23
C GLU A 397 -7.86 8.03 -38.53
N PHE A 398 -6.95 7.79 -37.57
CA PHE A 398 -6.96 6.58 -36.76
C PHE A 398 -8.19 6.50 -35.84
N ALA A 399 -8.59 7.62 -35.22
CA ALA A 399 -9.82 7.69 -34.41
C ALA A 399 -11.09 7.37 -35.24
N ALA A 400 -11.12 7.78 -36.51
CA ALA A 400 -12.19 7.45 -37.44
C ALA A 400 -12.17 5.96 -37.82
N LYS A 401 -10.99 5.40 -38.11
CA LYS A 401 -10.79 3.97 -38.42
C LYS A 401 -11.26 3.05 -37.29
N GLU A 402 -11.00 3.41 -36.03
CA GLU A 402 -11.49 2.64 -34.86
C GLU A 402 -12.94 2.95 -34.44
N VAL A 403 -13.63 3.87 -35.14
CA VAL A 403 -15.01 4.30 -34.86
C VAL A 403 -15.20 4.90 -33.43
N LEU A 404 -14.11 5.24 -32.74
CA LEU A 404 -14.15 5.75 -31.36
C LEU A 404 -14.76 7.17 -31.27
N ILE A 405 -14.73 7.92 -32.38
CA ILE A 405 -15.30 9.26 -32.54
C ILE A 405 -16.75 9.37 -32.00
N HIS A 406 -17.54 8.31 -32.12
CA HIS A 406 -18.94 8.26 -31.70
C HIS A 406 -19.18 7.66 -30.30
N ARG A 407 -18.18 7.02 -29.66
CA ARG A 407 -18.33 6.23 -28.43
C ARG A 407 -18.32 7.02 -27.12
N VAL A 408 -18.36 8.36 -27.15
CA VAL A 408 -18.35 9.21 -25.95
C VAL A 408 -19.69 9.11 -25.21
N PRO A 409 -19.77 8.56 -23.97
CA PRO A 409 -21.06 8.33 -23.31
C PRO A 409 -21.71 9.65 -22.87
N LEU A 410 -22.94 9.88 -23.35
CA LEU A 410 -23.83 10.90 -22.82
C LEU A 410 -24.25 10.51 -21.40
N VAL A 411 -24.12 11.45 -20.46
CA VAL A 411 -24.75 11.37 -19.14
C VAL A 411 -25.37 12.74 -18.91
N ASP A 412 -26.69 12.79 -18.79
CA ASP A 412 -27.40 14.01 -18.38
C ASP A 412 -27.37 14.06 -16.84
N GLY A 413 -26.96 15.20 -16.28
CA GLY A 413 -26.45 15.23 -14.89
C GLY A 413 -26.17 16.65 -14.38
N GLY A 414 -27.05 17.59 -14.71
CA GLY A 414 -26.85 19.02 -14.43
C GLY A 414 -27.15 19.45 -12.99
N ILE A 415 -26.29 19.12 -12.02
CA ILE A 415 -26.31 19.76 -10.70
C ILE A 415 -25.37 20.98 -10.70
N SER A 416 -25.94 22.17 -10.52
CA SER A 416 -25.18 23.42 -10.39
C SER A 416 -24.83 23.66 -8.92
N PRO A 417 -23.57 23.97 -8.56
CA PRO A 417 -23.17 24.19 -7.17
C PRO A 417 -23.80 25.46 -6.59
N GLN A 418 -24.99 25.32 -6.01
CA GLN A 418 -25.63 26.39 -5.26
C GLN A 418 -24.85 26.60 -3.95
N LYS A 419 -24.15 27.74 -3.83
CA LYS A 419 -23.48 28.18 -2.60
C LYS A 419 -24.48 28.56 -1.48
N LYS A 420 -25.35 27.62 -1.08
CA LYS A 420 -26.15 27.72 0.15
C LYS A 420 -25.21 27.65 1.35
N LYS A 421 -25.32 28.61 2.28
CA LYS A 421 -24.58 28.57 3.55
C LYS A 421 -25.07 27.36 4.38
N ARG A 422 -24.35 26.23 4.30
CA ARG A 422 -24.59 25.02 5.12
C ARG A 422 -24.55 25.44 6.59
N LYS A 423 -25.69 25.36 7.30
CA LYS A 423 -25.82 25.90 8.66
C LYS A 423 -25.00 25.07 9.65
N HIS A 424 -23.98 25.67 10.26
CA HIS A 424 -23.02 25.02 11.16
C HIS A 424 -23.67 24.24 12.33
N ARG A 425 -24.89 24.62 12.73
CA ARG A 425 -25.69 23.93 13.76
C ARG A 425 -26.04 22.47 13.45
N GLN A 426 -26.13 22.09 12.18
CA GLN A 426 -26.60 20.74 11.80
C GLN A 426 -25.48 19.68 11.92
N VAL A 427 -24.22 20.07 11.74
CA VAL A 427 -23.05 19.20 12.02
C VAL A 427 -22.97 18.90 13.53
N ALA A 428 -23.24 19.90 14.38
CA ALA A 428 -23.28 19.72 15.83
C ALA A 428 -24.40 18.77 16.29
N ALA A 429 -25.56 18.75 15.60
CA ALA A 429 -26.66 17.84 15.92
C ALA A 429 -26.27 16.37 15.63
N CYS A 430 -25.69 16.09 14.46
CA CYS A 430 -25.23 14.75 14.11
C CYS A 430 -24.07 14.27 15.02
N TYR A 431 -23.16 15.20 15.36
CA TYR A 431 -22.06 14.97 16.30
C TYR A 431 -22.54 14.61 17.72
N VAL A 432 -23.63 15.20 18.20
CA VAL A 432 -24.23 14.81 19.49
C VAL A 432 -24.80 13.39 19.41
N THR A 433 -25.54 13.02 18.35
CA THR A 433 -26.06 11.64 18.25
C THR A 433 -24.96 10.58 18.19
N VAL A 434 -23.87 10.78 17.45
CA VAL A 434 -22.79 9.78 17.37
C VAL A 434 -22.01 9.63 18.68
N LEU A 435 -21.93 10.67 19.52
CA LEU A 435 -21.25 10.58 20.83
C LEU A 435 -22.16 10.29 22.03
N PHE A 436 -23.47 10.50 21.93
CA PHE A 436 -24.42 10.26 23.04
C PHE A 436 -25.35 9.06 22.81
N ASN A 437 -25.53 8.56 21.58
CA ASN A 437 -26.22 7.30 21.32
C ASN A 437 -25.24 6.09 21.30
N ASN A 438 -23.97 6.30 21.69
CA ASN A 438 -22.94 5.26 21.68
C ASN A 438 -23.08 4.31 22.90
N SER A 439 -24.25 3.67 23.00
CA SER A 439 -24.57 2.64 24.01
C SER A 439 -23.70 1.38 23.84
N SER A 440 -23.08 1.20 22.68
CA SER A 440 -21.94 0.32 22.44
C SER A 440 -20.69 1.16 22.16
N ASN A 441 -19.58 0.92 22.85
CA ASN A 441 -18.31 1.63 22.65
C ASN A 441 -17.54 1.20 21.38
N GLN A 442 -18.28 0.85 20.33
CA GLN A 442 -17.76 0.20 19.13
C GLN A 442 -17.31 1.21 18.08
N VAL A 443 -16.07 1.07 17.61
CA VAL A 443 -15.49 1.90 16.54
C VAL A 443 -14.97 0.99 15.45
N TYR A 444 -15.47 1.15 14.21
CA TYR A 444 -15.11 0.32 13.07
C TYR A 444 -14.17 1.06 12.11
N ASN A 445 -13.29 0.34 11.42
CA ASN A 445 -12.31 0.91 10.52
C ASN A 445 -12.95 1.52 9.26
N TYR A 446 -12.37 2.61 8.76
CA TYR A 446 -12.94 3.33 7.62
C TYR A 446 -12.59 2.65 6.28
N GLN A 447 -13.65 2.30 5.54
CA GLN A 447 -13.59 1.87 4.14
C GLN A 447 -14.35 2.87 3.24
N PRO A 448 -13.84 3.22 2.04
CA PRO A 448 -14.54 4.08 1.09
C PRO A 448 -15.77 3.41 0.48
N CYS A 449 -16.96 3.98 0.66
CA CYS A 449 -18.17 3.48 0.01
C CYS A 449 -18.20 3.79 -1.49
N ASP A 450 -18.75 2.87 -2.28
CA ASP A 450 -19.01 3.02 -3.72
C ASP A 450 -20.37 2.39 -4.05
N HIS A 451 -21.35 3.24 -4.37
CA HIS A 451 -22.73 2.88 -4.69
C HIS A 451 -23.29 3.94 -5.66
N PRO A 452 -23.05 3.81 -6.97
CA PRO A 452 -23.18 4.92 -7.92
C PRO A 452 -24.59 5.49 -8.06
N ASP A 453 -25.61 4.64 -7.91
CA ASP A 453 -27.02 4.99 -8.16
C ASP A 453 -27.83 5.32 -6.89
N HIS A 454 -27.19 5.32 -5.72
CA HIS A 454 -27.85 5.46 -4.41
C HIS A 454 -27.17 6.52 -3.51
N PRO A 455 -27.92 7.25 -2.67
CA PRO A 455 -27.35 8.19 -1.70
C PRO A 455 -26.66 7.45 -0.53
N CYS A 456 -25.94 8.19 0.33
CA CYS A 456 -25.48 7.63 1.61
C CYS A 456 -26.62 7.65 2.64
N ASP A 457 -27.50 6.65 2.57
CA ASP A 457 -28.53 6.37 3.57
C ASP A 457 -28.11 5.23 4.52
N SER A 458 -29.07 4.60 5.22
CA SER A 458 -28.83 3.50 6.16
C SER A 458 -28.23 2.22 5.53
N SER A 459 -28.26 2.08 4.20
CA SER A 459 -27.60 0.98 3.47
C SER A 459 -26.11 1.26 3.16
N CYS A 460 -25.65 2.48 3.37
CA CYS A 460 -24.27 2.88 3.07
C CYS A 460 -23.29 2.30 4.11
N PRO A 461 -22.21 1.58 3.71
CA PRO A 461 -21.25 1.02 4.65
C PRO A 461 -20.64 2.03 5.64
N CYS A 462 -20.41 3.28 5.21
CA CYS A 462 -19.96 4.34 6.12
C CYS A 462 -21.02 4.65 7.19
N VAL A 463 -22.30 4.76 6.82
CA VAL A 463 -23.39 5.07 7.76
C VAL A 463 -23.65 3.90 8.70
N MET A 464 -23.62 2.66 8.20
CA MET A 464 -23.75 1.44 9.01
C MET A 464 -22.63 1.33 10.06
N THR A 465 -21.39 1.66 9.70
CA THR A 465 -20.23 1.69 10.61
C THR A 465 -20.13 2.99 11.44
N GLN A 466 -21.14 3.87 11.38
CA GLN A 466 -21.16 5.20 12.00
C GLN A 466 -20.00 6.14 11.62
N ASN A 467 -19.29 5.82 10.53
CA ASN A 467 -18.20 6.60 9.97
C ASN A 467 -18.70 7.72 9.03
N PHE A 468 -17.98 8.84 9.02
CA PHE A 468 -18.17 9.87 7.99
C PHE A 468 -17.64 9.39 6.62
N CYS A 469 -18.24 9.89 5.54
CA CYS A 469 -17.72 9.66 4.19
C CYS A 469 -16.52 10.57 3.91
N GLU A 470 -15.35 10.00 3.65
CA GLU A 470 -14.13 10.77 3.35
C GLU A 470 -14.01 11.14 1.87
N LYS A 471 -13.01 11.95 1.54
CA LYS A 471 -12.61 12.32 0.17
C LYS A 471 -12.37 11.14 -0.80
N PHE A 472 -12.21 9.92 -0.28
CA PHE A 472 -12.03 8.69 -1.06
C PHE A 472 -13.34 8.00 -1.47
N CYS A 473 -14.46 8.22 -0.75
CA CYS A 473 -15.77 7.65 -1.07
C CYS A 473 -16.23 8.09 -2.47
N GLN A 474 -16.90 7.20 -3.20
CA GLN A 474 -17.44 7.46 -4.54
C GLN A 474 -18.90 7.94 -4.56
N CYS A 475 -19.51 8.20 -3.40
CA CYS A 475 -20.78 8.92 -3.30
C CYS A 475 -20.69 10.39 -3.82
N GLU A 476 -21.83 11.08 -3.94
CA GLU A 476 -21.90 12.46 -4.45
C GLU A 476 -21.05 13.47 -3.67
N HIS A 477 -20.61 14.56 -4.33
CA HIS A 477 -19.85 15.64 -3.68
C HIS A 477 -20.67 16.42 -2.62
N GLU A 478 -21.99 16.51 -2.77
CA GLU A 478 -22.89 17.16 -1.80
C GLU A 478 -23.48 16.19 -0.76
N CYS A 479 -22.99 14.94 -0.71
CA CYS A 479 -23.42 13.92 0.26
C CYS A 479 -23.39 14.44 1.71
N GLN A 480 -24.48 14.24 2.45
CA GLN A 480 -24.62 14.84 3.77
C GLN A 480 -23.69 14.22 4.82
N ASN A 481 -23.38 12.92 4.71
CA ASN A 481 -22.44 12.22 5.58
C ASN A 481 -20.95 12.56 5.31
N ARG A 482 -20.63 13.41 4.32
CA ARG A 482 -19.23 13.82 4.09
C ARG A 482 -18.72 14.77 5.16
N PHE A 483 -17.56 14.44 5.75
CA PHE A 483 -16.89 15.32 6.70
C PHE A 483 -16.44 16.63 6.00
N PRO A 484 -16.80 17.83 6.50
CA PRO A 484 -16.65 19.08 5.76
C PRO A 484 -15.29 19.79 5.95
N GLY A 485 -14.38 19.23 6.75
CA GLY A 485 -13.16 19.91 7.20
C GLY A 485 -13.43 21.03 8.22
N CYS A 486 -12.40 21.82 8.53
CA CYS A 486 -12.50 23.01 9.39
C CYS A 486 -12.32 24.32 8.60
N ARG A 487 -12.72 25.44 9.22
CA ARG A 487 -12.49 26.81 8.73
C ARG A 487 -11.80 27.69 9.77
N CYS A 488 -10.99 27.06 10.61
CA CYS A 488 -10.18 27.73 11.62
C CYS A 488 -9.02 28.50 10.96
N LYS A 489 -8.45 29.50 11.63
CA LYS A 489 -7.32 30.30 11.13
C LYS A 489 -5.95 29.73 11.50
N THR A 490 -5.87 29.00 12.61
CA THR A 490 -4.63 28.52 13.24
C THR A 490 -4.96 27.52 14.35
N GLN A 491 -3.94 26.84 14.86
CA GLN A 491 -3.86 25.88 15.98
C GLN A 491 -4.75 24.63 15.82
N CYS A 492 -6.07 24.78 15.75
CA CYS A 492 -7.03 23.67 15.72
C CYS A 492 -6.95 22.70 16.93
N ASN A 493 -6.37 23.09 18.07
CA ASN A 493 -6.16 22.25 19.26
C ASN A 493 -7.26 22.37 20.34
N THR A 494 -8.41 22.96 20.02
CA THR A 494 -9.52 23.16 20.97
C THR A 494 -10.86 22.65 20.42
N LYS A 495 -11.84 22.49 21.32
CA LYS A 495 -13.24 22.14 20.98
C LYS A 495 -13.94 23.12 20.03
N GLN A 496 -13.34 24.26 19.69
CA GLN A 496 -13.84 25.17 18.64
C GLN A 496 -13.58 24.65 17.23
N CYS A 497 -12.57 23.78 17.03
CA CYS A 497 -12.27 23.17 15.74
C CYS A 497 -13.07 21.88 15.57
N PRO A 498 -13.88 21.72 14.49
CA PRO A 498 -14.67 20.50 14.28
C PRO A 498 -13.82 19.25 14.07
N CYS A 499 -12.58 19.36 13.56
CA CYS A 499 -11.67 18.22 13.42
C CYS A 499 -11.27 17.68 14.81
N TYR A 500 -10.66 18.53 15.64
CA TYR A 500 -10.20 18.16 16.98
C TYR A 500 -11.34 17.71 17.89
N LEU A 501 -12.49 18.40 17.80
CA LEU A 501 -13.72 18.05 18.49
C LEU A 501 -14.22 16.65 18.09
N ALA A 502 -14.15 16.30 16.80
CA ALA A 502 -14.48 14.97 16.29
C ALA A 502 -13.36 13.92 16.43
N VAL A 503 -12.28 14.19 17.18
CA VAL A 503 -11.14 13.28 17.36
C VAL A 503 -10.43 12.95 16.01
N ARG A 504 -10.26 13.98 15.18
CA ARG A 504 -9.63 13.91 13.86
C ARG A 504 -8.50 14.91 13.69
N GLU A 505 -7.48 14.55 12.91
CA GLU A 505 -6.56 15.56 12.35
C GLU A 505 -7.22 16.39 11.24
N CYS A 506 -6.60 17.52 10.91
CA CYS A 506 -7.06 18.42 9.85
C CYS A 506 -6.63 17.89 8.48
N ASP A 507 -7.58 17.27 7.77
CA ASP A 507 -7.43 16.83 6.38
C ASP A 507 -6.90 17.98 5.48
N PRO A 508 -5.77 17.81 4.79
CA PRO A 508 -5.11 18.86 4.02
C PRO A 508 -5.83 19.21 2.70
N ASP A 509 -6.73 18.35 2.19
CA ASP A 509 -7.53 18.63 1.00
C ASP A 509 -8.82 19.41 1.33
N LEU A 510 -9.17 19.53 2.63
CA LEU A 510 -10.40 20.15 3.11
C LEU A 510 -10.14 21.39 3.99
N CYS A 511 -9.10 21.36 4.82
CA CYS A 511 -8.84 22.35 5.86
C CYS A 511 -7.98 23.54 5.38
N MET A 512 -8.31 24.07 4.20
CA MET A 512 -7.54 25.06 3.41
C MET A 512 -7.34 26.46 4.05
N THR A 513 -7.59 26.63 5.35
CA THR A 513 -7.49 27.94 6.03
C THR A 513 -6.73 27.91 7.35
N CYS A 514 -6.35 26.74 7.87
CA CYS A 514 -5.80 26.60 9.23
C CYS A 514 -4.29 26.35 9.29
N GLY A 515 -3.62 26.17 8.14
CA GLY A 515 -2.22 25.72 8.04
C GLY A 515 -2.04 24.29 7.55
N ALA A 516 -3.07 23.44 7.60
CA ALA A 516 -2.91 22.00 7.38
C ALA A 516 -2.42 21.63 5.96
N ALA A 517 -2.79 22.43 4.96
CA ALA A 517 -2.41 22.26 3.56
C ALA A 517 -1.08 22.94 3.17
N ASP A 518 -0.53 23.76 4.06
CA ASP A 518 0.48 24.77 3.72
C ASP A 518 1.91 24.33 4.10
N HIS A 519 2.93 24.80 3.37
CA HIS A 519 4.36 24.62 3.69
C HIS A 519 4.75 23.18 4.11
N TRP A 520 4.73 22.23 3.17
CA TRP A 520 4.99 20.81 3.44
C TRP A 520 6.40 20.53 3.99
N ASP A 521 7.40 21.28 3.54
CA ASP A 521 8.80 21.15 3.98
C ASP A 521 9.03 21.75 5.38
N SER A 522 8.09 22.56 5.89
CA SER A 522 8.21 23.20 7.19
C SER A 522 7.68 22.31 8.32
N LYS A 523 8.51 22.13 9.35
CA LYS A 523 8.09 21.57 10.65
C LYS A 523 7.27 22.57 11.47
N VAL A 524 7.36 23.86 11.17
CA VAL A 524 6.56 24.92 11.82
C VAL A 524 5.34 25.21 10.93
N VAL A 525 4.17 24.81 11.42
CA VAL A 525 2.89 24.90 10.72
C VAL A 525 1.91 25.64 11.62
N SER A 526 1.06 26.50 11.07
CA SER A 526 0.05 27.20 11.87
C SER A 526 -1.04 26.27 12.43
N CYS A 527 -1.27 25.10 11.82
CA CYS A 527 -2.11 24.04 12.39
C CYS A 527 -1.26 23.14 13.29
N THR A 528 -1.68 22.91 14.54
CA THR A 528 -1.05 21.95 15.47
C THR A 528 -1.86 20.65 15.59
N ASN A 529 -2.85 20.45 14.71
CA ASN A 529 -3.72 19.28 14.63
C ASN A 529 -3.52 18.56 13.28
N CYS A 530 -2.26 18.40 12.87
CA CYS A 530 -1.81 17.68 11.67
C CYS A 530 -0.39 17.11 11.87
N SER A 531 -0.08 16.71 13.10
CA SER A 531 1.24 16.30 13.57
C SER A 531 1.50 14.83 13.30
N ILE A 532 0.47 13.97 13.36
CA ILE A 532 0.55 12.54 13.04
C ILE A 532 0.71 12.37 11.52
N GLN A 533 -0.10 13.05 10.71
CA GLN A 533 0.01 12.97 9.24
C GLN A 533 1.33 13.53 8.68
N ARG A 534 1.97 14.50 9.37
CA ARG A 534 3.29 15.04 9.01
C ARG A 534 4.46 14.39 9.75
N GLY A 535 4.21 13.43 10.65
CA GLY A 535 5.24 12.75 11.43
C GLY A 535 6.08 13.67 12.34
N LEU A 536 5.50 14.77 12.84
CA LEU A 536 6.14 15.82 13.65
C LEU A 536 6.39 15.39 15.11
N LYS A 537 6.95 14.20 15.29
CA LYS A 537 7.32 13.64 16.60
C LYS A 537 8.53 14.35 17.21
N LYS A 538 8.56 14.38 18.55
CA LYS A 538 9.66 14.86 19.38
C LYS A 538 10.84 13.89 19.33
N HIS A 539 12.03 14.36 19.68
CA HIS A 539 13.21 13.52 19.71
C HIS A 539 13.28 12.68 20.99
N LEU A 540 13.14 11.36 20.84
CA LEU A 540 13.19 10.39 21.94
C LEU A 540 14.56 9.72 22.08
N LEU A 541 14.97 9.49 23.31
CA LEU A 541 16.15 8.74 23.73
C LEU A 541 15.73 7.35 24.25
N LEU A 542 16.70 6.44 24.36
CA LEU A 542 16.53 5.07 24.87
C LEU A 542 17.64 4.82 25.89
N ALA A 543 17.27 4.36 27.08
CA ALA A 543 18.18 3.99 28.17
C ALA A 543 17.50 2.89 29.03
N PRO A 544 18.20 2.24 29.96
CA PRO A 544 17.53 1.44 31.00
C PRO A 544 16.46 2.28 31.71
N SER A 545 15.32 1.68 32.03
CA SER A 545 14.25 2.35 32.81
C SER A 545 14.63 2.40 34.28
N ASP A 546 14.13 3.42 34.99
CA ASP A 546 14.19 3.47 36.46
C ASP A 546 13.21 2.48 37.12
N VAL A 547 12.28 1.90 36.35
CA VAL A 547 11.27 0.91 36.82
C VAL A 547 11.66 -0.52 36.40
N ALA A 548 11.71 -0.80 35.09
CA ALA A 548 12.01 -2.13 34.57
C ALA A 548 12.47 -2.11 33.11
N GLY A 549 13.49 -2.91 32.77
CA GLY A 549 13.89 -3.11 31.38
C GLY A 549 14.44 -1.86 30.70
N TRP A 550 13.86 -1.51 29.55
CA TRP A 550 14.22 -0.33 28.74
C TRP A 550 13.14 0.74 28.84
N GLY A 551 13.55 1.99 29.05
CA GLY A 551 12.69 3.18 29.07
C GLY A 551 13.00 4.15 27.94
N THR A 552 12.01 4.98 27.56
CA THR A 552 12.21 6.08 26.60
C THR A 552 12.08 7.44 27.25
N PHE A 553 13.06 8.29 26.98
CA PHE A 553 13.27 9.56 27.68
C PHE A 553 13.21 10.72 26.68
N ILE A 554 12.65 11.86 27.07
CA ILE A 554 12.41 12.96 26.13
C ILE A 554 13.59 13.94 26.06
N LYS A 555 14.12 14.21 24.85
CA LYS A 555 15.29 15.10 24.69
C LYS A 555 14.96 16.58 24.94
N GLU A 556 13.72 17.00 24.76
CA GLU A 556 13.29 18.39 24.73
C GLU A 556 12.02 18.55 25.61
N PRO A 557 11.84 19.67 26.32
CA PRO A 557 10.66 19.87 27.16
C PRO A 557 9.38 20.00 26.30
N VAL A 558 8.26 19.53 26.84
CA VAL A 558 6.98 19.41 26.13
C VAL A 558 5.82 19.92 26.99
N GLN A 559 4.89 20.64 26.35
CA GLN A 559 3.74 21.25 27.02
C GLN A 559 2.56 20.28 27.16
N LYS A 560 1.66 20.55 28.10
CA LYS A 560 0.45 19.75 28.30
C LYS A 560 -0.41 19.69 27.03
N ASN A 561 -0.87 18.49 26.69
CA ASN A 561 -1.61 18.10 25.49
C ASN A 561 -0.82 18.23 24.16
N GLU A 562 0.49 18.52 24.21
CA GLU A 562 1.34 18.53 23.01
C GLU A 562 1.66 17.11 22.55
N PHE A 563 1.82 16.93 21.24
CA PHE A 563 2.13 15.65 20.60
C PHE A 563 3.60 15.24 20.83
N ILE A 564 3.81 14.00 21.25
CA ILE A 564 5.14 13.42 21.50
C ILE A 564 5.55 12.53 20.33
N SER A 565 4.78 11.48 20.08
CA SER A 565 4.99 10.54 18.97
C SER A 565 3.70 9.81 18.65
N GLU A 566 3.62 9.26 17.44
CA GLU A 566 2.69 8.17 17.15
C GLU A 566 3.25 6.88 17.74
N TYR A 567 2.38 5.99 18.23
CA TYR A 567 2.72 4.61 18.56
C TYR A 567 2.52 3.78 17.29
N CYS A 568 3.62 3.40 16.63
CA CYS A 568 3.59 2.66 15.37
C CYS A 568 3.88 1.17 15.61
N GLY A 569 3.23 0.29 14.85
CA GLY A 569 3.45 -1.16 14.88
C GLY A 569 3.02 -1.87 13.61
N GLU A 570 3.06 -3.20 13.64
CA GLU A 570 2.28 -4.03 12.73
C GLU A 570 0.79 -3.80 12.99
N LEU A 571 -0.04 -3.84 11.96
CA LEU A 571 -1.49 -3.71 12.04
C LEU A 571 -2.09 -5.06 11.68
N ILE A 572 -2.75 -5.70 12.65
CA ILE A 572 -3.22 -7.09 12.62
C ILE A 572 -4.70 -7.15 13.00
N SER A 573 -5.38 -8.25 12.68
CA SER A 573 -6.76 -8.53 13.13
C SER A 573 -6.85 -8.70 14.66
N GLN A 574 -8.06 -8.75 15.22
CA GLN A 574 -8.24 -9.15 16.62
C GLN A 574 -7.83 -10.63 16.82
N ASP A 575 -8.23 -11.52 15.92
CA ASP A 575 -7.93 -12.96 16.00
C ASP A 575 -6.40 -13.23 16.02
N GLU A 576 -5.62 -12.54 15.18
CA GLU A 576 -4.15 -12.59 15.18
C GLU A 576 -3.55 -11.94 16.44
N ALA A 577 -4.18 -10.90 16.98
CA ALA A 577 -3.78 -10.30 18.25
C ALA A 577 -4.01 -11.26 19.43
N ASP A 578 -5.08 -12.03 19.44
CA ASP A 578 -5.37 -13.05 20.47
C ASP A 578 -4.45 -14.27 20.34
N ARG A 579 -4.14 -14.72 19.11
CA ARG A 579 -3.07 -15.73 18.85
C ARG A 579 -1.73 -15.29 19.42
N ARG A 580 -1.29 -14.05 19.12
CA ARG A 580 -0.05 -13.48 19.65
C ARG A 580 -0.11 -13.23 21.16
N GLY A 581 -1.27 -12.79 21.65
CA GLY A 581 -1.54 -12.45 23.04
C GLY A 581 -1.13 -13.57 24.00
N ARG A 582 -1.60 -14.80 23.77
CA ARG A 582 -1.22 -15.98 24.58
C ARG A 582 0.28 -16.21 24.69
N ILE A 583 1.02 -16.02 23.60
CA ILE A 583 2.49 -16.16 23.58
C ILE A 583 3.12 -15.03 24.42
N TYR A 584 2.65 -13.79 24.24
CA TYR A 584 3.14 -12.61 24.97
C TYR A 584 2.78 -12.66 26.46
N ASP A 585 1.65 -13.26 26.80
CA ASP A 585 1.18 -13.54 28.15
C ASP A 585 2.05 -14.55 28.90
N LYS A 586 2.69 -15.49 28.19
CA LYS A 586 3.64 -16.44 28.76
C LYS A 586 5.04 -15.82 28.91
N TYR A 587 5.45 -14.95 27.98
CA TYR A 587 6.69 -14.17 28.06
C TYR A 587 6.63 -12.94 28.99
N MET A 588 5.50 -12.71 29.67
CA MET A 588 5.27 -11.57 30.57
C MET A 588 5.49 -10.19 29.89
N SER A 589 5.31 -10.09 28.57
CA SER A 589 5.61 -8.86 27.82
C SER A 589 4.78 -8.74 26.55
N SER A 590 3.86 -7.77 26.51
CA SER A 590 2.99 -7.49 25.37
C SER A 590 3.13 -6.04 24.89
N PHE A 591 3.18 -5.86 23.57
CA PHE A 591 3.19 -4.56 22.89
C PHE A 591 1.95 -4.36 22.00
N LEU A 592 0.85 -5.05 22.33
CA LEU A 592 -0.44 -4.94 21.66
C LEU A 592 -1.19 -3.70 22.14
N PHE A 593 -1.59 -2.82 21.21
CA PHE A 593 -2.42 -1.66 21.49
C PHE A 593 -3.68 -1.71 20.61
N ASN A 594 -4.85 -1.94 21.23
CA ASN A 594 -6.11 -2.07 20.48
C ASN A 594 -6.53 -0.72 19.84
N LEU A 595 -6.78 -0.71 18.53
CA LEU A 595 -6.93 0.51 17.72
C LEU A 595 -8.39 0.81 17.39
N ASN A 596 -9.15 -0.21 16.99
CA ASN A 596 -10.57 -0.20 16.67
C ASN A 596 -11.07 -1.66 16.64
N ASN A 597 -12.37 -1.89 16.53
CA ASN A 597 -12.97 -3.24 16.59
C ASN A 597 -12.34 -4.25 15.61
N ASP A 598 -11.82 -3.79 14.47
CA ASP A 598 -11.36 -4.66 13.39
C ASP A 598 -9.84 -4.93 13.46
N PHE A 599 -9.07 -4.06 14.14
CA PHE A 599 -7.60 -4.13 14.13
C PHE A 599 -6.93 -3.73 15.45
N VAL A 600 -5.78 -4.36 15.72
CA VAL A 600 -4.84 -4.07 16.81
C VAL A 600 -3.49 -3.61 16.23
N VAL A 601 -2.78 -2.74 16.94
CA VAL A 601 -1.40 -2.35 16.60
C VAL A 601 -0.42 -3.12 17.49
N ASP A 602 0.35 -4.03 16.90
CA ASP A 602 1.41 -4.81 17.55
C ASP A 602 2.78 -4.17 17.31
N ALA A 603 3.38 -3.55 18.32
CA ALA A 603 4.72 -2.99 18.20
C ALA A 603 5.86 -4.02 18.44
N THR A 604 5.55 -5.31 18.64
CA THR A 604 6.52 -6.33 19.08
C THR A 604 7.63 -6.58 18.05
N ARG A 605 7.25 -6.96 16.82
CA ARG A 605 8.19 -7.32 15.72
C ARG A 605 8.68 -6.10 14.94
N LYS A 606 7.79 -5.15 14.66
CA LYS A 606 8.07 -3.87 13.99
C LYS A 606 7.43 -2.76 14.81
N GLY A 607 8.12 -1.63 14.99
CA GLY A 607 7.59 -0.53 15.80
C GLY A 607 8.44 0.72 15.79
N ASN A 608 8.28 1.64 16.74
CA ASN A 608 9.08 2.84 16.84
C ASN A 608 9.45 3.19 18.30
N LYS A 609 10.28 4.23 18.53
CA LYS A 609 10.88 4.52 19.84
C LYS A 609 9.90 4.66 21.02
N ILE A 610 8.65 5.07 20.79
CA ILE A 610 7.67 5.22 21.89
C ILE A 610 7.13 3.86 22.39
N ARG A 611 7.48 2.73 21.76
CA ARG A 611 7.18 1.38 22.29
C ARG A 611 7.85 1.07 23.65
N PHE A 612 8.86 1.86 24.03
CA PHE A 612 9.59 1.76 25.30
C PHE A 612 9.11 2.82 26.31
N ALA A 613 7.94 3.44 26.11
CA ALA A 613 7.30 4.27 27.13
C ALA A 613 6.52 3.34 28.06
N ASN A 614 7.00 3.16 29.29
CA ASN A 614 6.53 2.12 30.19
C ASN A 614 5.13 2.37 30.77
N HIS A 615 4.58 1.33 31.40
CA HIS A 615 3.34 1.47 32.17
C HIS A 615 3.58 2.24 33.48
N SER A 616 2.57 3.02 33.89
CA SER A 616 2.38 3.45 35.28
C SER A 616 0.90 3.79 35.47
N VAL A 617 0.37 3.65 36.69
CA VAL A 617 -0.97 4.12 37.05
C VAL A 617 -1.05 5.66 37.15
N ASN A 618 0.09 6.34 37.35
CA ASN A 618 0.21 7.79 37.48
C ASN A 618 1.01 8.45 36.32
N PRO A 619 0.67 8.15 35.05
CA PRO A 619 1.54 8.45 33.90
C PRO A 619 1.67 9.95 33.62
N ASN A 620 2.80 10.35 33.02
CA ASN A 620 3.02 11.70 32.50
C ASN A 620 2.50 11.90 31.06
N CYS A 621 2.19 10.82 30.33
CA CYS A 621 1.59 10.84 28.99
C CYS A 621 0.16 10.24 28.99
N TYR A 622 -0.53 10.39 27.86
CA TYR A 622 -1.75 9.64 27.53
C TYR A 622 -1.77 9.28 26.04
N ALA A 623 -2.32 8.11 25.74
CA ALA A 623 -2.60 7.68 24.37
C ALA A 623 -4.00 8.15 23.92
N LYS A 624 -4.15 8.41 22.62
CA LYS A 624 -5.41 8.77 21.98
C LYS A 624 -5.42 8.25 20.54
N VAL A 625 -6.37 7.37 20.21
CA VAL A 625 -6.66 7.04 18.80
C VAL A 625 -7.26 8.29 18.13
N VAL A 626 -6.76 8.61 16.94
CA VAL A 626 -7.18 9.75 16.12
C VAL A 626 -7.45 9.25 14.70
N MET A 627 -8.51 9.75 14.07
CA MET A 627 -8.79 9.50 12.66
C MET A 627 -8.01 10.50 11.78
N VAL A 628 -7.13 9.98 10.92
CA VAL A 628 -6.13 10.73 10.16
C VAL A 628 -6.21 10.34 8.69
N ASN A 629 -6.85 11.19 7.86
CA ASN A 629 -7.05 10.93 6.41
C ASN A 629 -7.65 9.55 6.09
N GLY A 630 -8.59 9.05 6.90
CA GLY A 630 -9.22 7.74 6.73
C GLY A 630 -8.54 6.60 7.49
N ASP A 631 -7.35 6.82 8.07
CA ASP A 631 -6.62 5.83 8.85
C ASP A 631 -6.76 6.11 10.35
N HIS A 632 -7.10 5.10 11.16
CA HIS A 632 -6.99 5.19 12.62
C HIS A 632 -5.51 5.11 13.03
N ARG A 633 -5.04 6.04 13.87
CA ARG A 633 -3.63 6.11 14.31
C ARG A 633 -3.53 6.50 15.79
N ILE A 634 -2.62 5.89 16.53
CA ILE A 634 -2.45 6.14 17.98
C ILE A 634 -1.46 7.29 18.19
N GLY A 635 -1.94 8.43 18.64
CA GLY A 635 -1.08 9.53 19.08
C GLY A 635 -0.81 9.45 20.59
N ILE A 636 0.45 9.60 20.99
CA ILE A 636 0.89 9.78 22.38
C ILE A 636 1.11 11.27 22.64
N PHE A 637 0.48 11.78 23.69
CA PHE A 637 0.44 13.20 24.06
C PHE A 637 0.81 13.39 25.54
N ALA A 638 1.35 14.56 25.89
CA ALA A 638 1.72 14.86 27.28
C ALA A 638 0.48 15.16 28.16
N LYS A 639 0.32 14.46 29.29
CA LYS A 639 -0.78 14.63 30.27
C LYS A 639 -0.57 15.84 31.19
N ARG A 640 0.70 16.17 31.45
CA ARG A 640 1.21 17.37 32.14
C ARG A 640 2.30 18.04 31.29
N ALA A 641 2.93 19.10 31.80
CA ALA A 641 4.22 19.52 31.25
C ALA A 641 5.29 18.48 31.60
N ILE A 642 6.23 18.24 30.69
CA ILE A 642 7.32 17.27 30.83
C ILE A 642 8.63 17.99 30.56
N LEU A 643 9.61 17.82 31.45
CA LEU A 643 10.94 18.41 31.38
C LEU A 643 11.86 17.58 30.47
N GLN A 644 12.97 18.21 30.05
CA GLN A 644 14.05 17.51 29.36
C GLN A 644 14.64 16.42 30.27
N GLY A 645 14.76 15.20 29.74
CA GLY A 645 15.35 14.06 30.43
C GLY A 645 14.39 13.19 31.24
N GLU A 646 13.09 13.52 31.35
CA GLU A 646 12.12 12.62 31.98
C GLU A 646 11.86 11.35 31.15
N GLU A 647 11.73 10.20 31.84
CA GLU A 647 11.15 8.98 31.26
C GLU A 647 9.66 9.19 30.95
N LEU A 648 9.17 8.59 29.88
CA LEU A 648 7.79 8.70 29.44
C LEU A 648 6.99 7.46 29.83
N PHE A 649 5.88 7.68 30.53
CA PHE A 649 4.96 6.63 30.95
C PHE A 649 3.55 6.89 30.44
N PHE A 650 2.81 5.84 30.06
CA PHE A 650 1.38 5.94 29.77
C PHE A 650 0.58 4.80 30.44
N ASP A 651 -0.70 5.05 30.69
CA ASP A 651 -1.63 4.04 31.20
C ASP A 651 -1.97 3.05 30.07
N TYR A 652 -1.65 1.78 30.28
CA TYR A 652 -1.86 0.69 29.32
C TYR A 652 -3.30 0.15 29.38
N ARG A 653 -4.05 0.44 30.45
CA ARG A 653 -5.41 -0.07 30.72
C ARG A 653 -5.51 -1.59 30.74
N TYR A 654 -4.49 -2.24 31.31
CA TYR A 654 -4.57 -3.64 31.74
C TYR A 654 -5.89 -3.92 32.47
N SER A 655 -6.47 -5.12 32.29
CA SER A 655 -7.58 -5.51 33.15
C SER A 655 -7.12 -5.61 34.60
N GLN A 656 -8.06 -5.64 35.54
CA GLN A 656 -7.74 -5.69 36.97
C GLN A 656 -7.06 -7.02 37.37
N ALA A 657 -7.14 -8.06 36.53
CA ALA A 657 -6.36 -9.29 36.66
C ALA A 657 -4.94 -9.12 36.09
N ASP A 658 -4.80 -8.57 34.87
CA ASP A 658 -3.52 -8.43 34.18
C ASP A 658 -2.58 -7.46 34.92
N ALA A 659 -3.13 -6.38 35.48
CA ALA A 659 -2.34 -5.40 36.23
C ALA A 659 -1.58 -6.04 37.41
N LEU A 660 -2.14 -7.08 38.04
CA LEU A 660 -1.49 -7.84 39.12
C LEU A 660 -0.37 -8.77 38.62
N LYS A 661 -0.40 -9.15 37.34
CA LYS A 661 0.59 -10.00 36.66
C LYS A 661 1.77 -9.19 36.11
N TYR A 662 1.52 -7.97 35.61
CA TYR A 662 2.52 -7.14 34.94
C TYR A 662 3.16 -6.05 35.82
N VAL A 663 2.47 -5.54 36.84
CA VAL A 663 2.87 -4.32 37.57
C VAL A 663 3.31 -4.64 39.00
N GLY A 664 4.36 -5.44 39.14
CA GLY A 664 4.82 -5.97 40.43
C GLY A 664 5.51 -4.96 41.38
N ILE A 665 5.77 -3.72 40.96
CA ILE A 665 6.74 -2.83 41.64
C ILE A 665 6.14 -1.55 42.25
N GLU A 666 5.03 -0.99 41.74
CA GLU A 666 4.44 0.28 42.24
C GLU A 666 3.76 0.19 43.63
N ARG A 667 4.10 -0.79 44.49
CA ARG A 667 3.48 -0.99 45.82
C ARG A 667 4.33 -0.69 47.05
N GLU A 668 5.64 -0.49 46.92
CA GLU A 668 6.52 -0.26 48.09
C GLU A 668 6.81 1.22 48.38
N VAL A 669 6.46 2.15 47.48
CA VAL A 669 6.84 3.57 47.58
C VAL A 669 5.88 4.40 48.46
N ASP A 670 4.61 4.00 48.58
CA ASP A 670 3.57 4.73 49.34
C ASP A 670 3.39 4.21 50.80
N MET A 671 4.35 3.46 51.35
CA MET A 671 4.28 2.89 52.71
C MET A 671 5.54 3.09 53.57
N THR A 672 6.28 4.20 53.38
CA THR A 672 7.31 4.68 54.31
C THR A 672 7.17 6.18 54.62
#